data_AF-A0A812RFL6-F1
#
_entry.id   AF-A0A812RFL6-F1
#
_cell.length_a   1.000
_cell.length_b   1.000
_cell.length_c   1.000
_cell.angle_alpha   90.00
_cell.angle_beta   90.00
_cell.angle_gamma   90.00
#
_symmetry.space_group_name_H-M   'P 1'
#
loop_
_entity.id
_entity.type
_entity.pdbx_description
1 polymer ?
#
loop_
_entity_poly.entity_id
_entity_poly.type
_entity_poly.pdbx_seq_one_letter_code
_entity_poly.pdbx_strand_id
1 'polypeptide(L)'
;MPWGINRTIRDVMYDQQCPLNLRRKFTESDRAALERERQRNANNGQLGIFDNMQDCFKGNGHMPGFLQNAGAGQFVVDIGLGFDAKETRTAVDHGFVAFSFEMLPGNIREVRKVVGDDPRFQFVTLQKQGEQWVVPDLPQPTAGTGFAYIINAAVSDEEMTVKFAESTGRTYIESIYSGRKDGISVPVLPLHKLLPNWLPHIDYLKIDTQGFELKVLRGCLGVLRERRCRYVTFEFSPWLMKRTKAGDPLELIRLLPSMGALCYTASAAREHLRPGAPWQVEDWLKTLDGGNFTGYGRPVLPRDPYGPWVDIFCYWPFSDTSGAEANSVVTWEINRTIRDVMDDQQCPIIVARKFSESDRAALERERQRNATSGQLGIFDDMQDCFKATSHIPGFLQNAGAGQFVVDIGLRFDAPETTAAVNNGFVVFSFTLRPTNIEALPKAVAGDPRFQFVTLQKQGEQWVVPDLPQPTAGAGFAYIINAGVSDEEMTAKFSDATAKSYIQSIYSGRKDGVSVPVLPLHKLLPNWLPHIDYLKIDTQGFELKVLRGCLGVLRERRCRYVTFEFSPWLMKRAMAGDPLELIQLLPSMGALCYTASAARGHLRPGAPWPVEDWLKTLDGGNFTGYGRPVHLNDQYGPFVNIFCYWPYSHFGDIPKPASVTSADLVGITVQPSVRSADLVNMTVRPGLVMPLSWQWQIPEQMIAIGFVAVLLIGLLRWLRKH
;
A
#
# COMPACT_ATOMS: atom_id res chain seq x y z
N MET A 1 -0.67 -33.39 13.44
CA MET A 1 -0.38 -32.19 14.26
C MET A 1 -0.62 -30.97 13.39
N PRO A 2 -1.38 -29.96 13.83
CA PRO A 2 -1.46 -28.68 13.12
C PRO A 2 -0.06 -28.08 13.03
N TRP A 3 0.34 -27.68 11.82
CA TRP A 3 1.69 -27.21 11.56
C TRP A 3 1.87 -25.79 12.12
N GLY A 4 2.73 -25.70 13.14
CA GLY A 4 3.14 -24.49 13.82
C GLY A 4 4.19 -23.69 13.08
N ILE A 5 3.86 -22.80 12.12
CA ILE A 5 4.89 -21.90 11.55
C ILE A 5 5.14 -20.74 12.52
N ASN A 6 5.78 -21.05 13.66
CA ASN A 6 6.37 -20.07 14.55
C ASN A 6 7.85 -19.89 14.17
N ARG A 7 8.09 -19.38 12.95
CA ARG A 7 9.45 -19.18 12.43
C ARG A 7 9.78 -17.70 12.31
N THR A 8 11.00 -17.37 12.69
CA THR A 8 11.56 -16.01 12.67
C THR A 8 12.12 -15.67 11.28
N ILE A 9 12.56 -14.43 11.05
CA ILE A 9 13.33 -14.10 9.83
C ILE A 9 14.68 -14.83 9.82
N ARG A 10 15.28 -14.98 11.00
CA ARG A 10 16.56 -15.67 11.20
C ARG A 10 16.48 -17.10 10.67
N ASP A 11 15.35 -17.76 10.93
CA ASP A 11 15.01 -19.06 10.41
C ASP A 11 15.00 -19.13 8.88
N VAL A 12 14.36 -18.16 8.21
CA VAL A 12 14.36 -18.06 6.75
C VAL A 12 15.78 -17.82 6.20
N MET A 13 16.58 -16.98 6.85
CA MET A 13 17.97 -16.73 6.45
C MET A 13 18.89 -17.94 6.63
N TYR A 14 18.65 -18.77 7.65
CA TYR A 14 19.36 -20.04 7.85
C TYR A 14 19.01 -21.03 6.76
N ASP A 15 17.72 -21.17 6.46
CA ASP A 15 17.23 -22.03 5.39
C ASP A 15 17.92 -21.66 4.06
N GLN A 16 18.06 -20.36 3.74
CA GLN A 16 18.74 -19.90 2.52
C GLN A 16 20.28 -19.96 2.56
N GLN A 17 20.88 -20.66 3.54
CA GLN A 17 22.33 -20.81 3.69
C GLN A 17 23.09 -19.48 3.51
N CYS A 18 22.72 -18.46 4.28
CA CYS A 18 23.33 -17.14 4.19
C CYS A 18 24.27 -16.81 5.37
N PRO A 19 25.35 -17.60 5.59
CA PRO A 19 26.12 -17.57 6.83
C PRO A 19 26.93 -16.29 7.01
N LEU A 20 27.34 -15.61 5.93
CA LEU A 20 28.10 -14.36 6.02
C LEU A 20 27.25 -13.21 6.59
N ASN A 21 25.95 -13.19 6.26
CA ASN A 21 25.01 -12.18 6.74
C ASN A 21 24.44 -12.53 8.13
N LEU A 22 24.29 -13.81 8.45
CA LEU A 22 24.00 -14.28 9.81
C LEU A 22 25.16 -14.07 10.80
N ARG A 23 26.40 -13.92 10.31
CA ARG A 23 27.60 -13.63 11.13
C ARG A 23 27.68 -12.16 11.57
N ARG A 24 26.97 -11.22 10.93
CA ARG A 24 26.71 -9.91 11.54
C ARG A 24 25.87 -10.19 12.79
N LYS A 25 26.42 -9.92 13.99
CA LYS A 25 25.65 -10.04 15.24
C LYS A 25 24.52 -9.02 15.22
N PHE A 26 23.36 -9.42 14.71
CA PHE A 26 22.13 -8.66 14.90
C PHE A 26 21.89 -8.55 16.40
N THR A 27 21.88 -7.31 16.89
CA THR A 27 21.47 -7.02 18.26
C THR A 27 19.99 -7.35 18.43
N GLU A 28 19.54 -7.48 19.67
CA GLU A 28 18.11 -7.66 19.97
C GLU A 28 17.27 -6.51 19.37
N SER A 29 17.84 -5.30 19.34
CA SER A 29 17.25 -4.11 18.71
C SER A 29 17.12 -4.26 17.19
N ASP A 30 18.16 -4.77 16.52
CA ASP A 30 18.09 -4.99 15.07
C ASP A 30 17.03 -6.03 14.73
N ARG A 31 16.94 -7.11 15.52
CA ARG A 31 15.89 -8.13 15.37
C ARG A 31 14.50 -7.53 15.57
N ALA A 32 14.31 -6.71 16.60
CA ALA A 32 13.04 -6.05 16.87
C ALA A 32 12.68 -5.01 15.80
N ALA A 33 13.67 -4.30 15.24
CA ALA A 33 13.46 -3.37 14.13
C ALA A 33 13.08 -4.10 12.83
N LEU A 34 13.79 -5.20 12.52
CA LEU A 34 13.45 -6.11 11.44
C LEU A 34 12.02 -6.64 11.57
N GLU A 35 11.63 -7.03 12.79
CA GLU A 35 10.31 -7.57 13.09
C GLU A 35 9.20 -6.52 12.91
N ARG A 36 9.44 -5.28 13.34
CA ARG A 36 8.51 -4.17 13.11
C ARG A 36 8.33 -3.86 11.62
N GLU A 37 9.43 -3.82 10.86
CA GLU A 37 9.41 -3.58 9.42
C GLU A 37 8.69 -4.71 8.66
N ARG A 38 8.88 -5.96 9.10
CA ARG A 38 8.16 -7.13 8.61
C ARG A 38 6.66 -7.01 8.82
N GLN A 39 6.23 -6.71 10.06
CA GLN A 39 4.82 -6.53 10.39
C GLN A 39 4.20 -5.45 9.52
N ARG A 40 4.94 -4.34 9.32
CA ARG A 40 4.52 -3.23 8.46
C ARG A 40 4.30 -3.64 7.01
N ASN A 41 5.25 -4.38 6.40
CA ASN A 41 5.16 -4.77 4.99
C ASN A 41 4.02 -5.78 4.75
N ALA A 42 3.85 -6.76 5.65
CA ALA A 42 2.78 -7.76 5.56
C ALA A 42 1.39 -7.11 5.66
N ASN A 43 1.26 -6.17 6.59
CA ASN A 43 0.04 -5.39 6.81
C ASN A 43 -0.33 -4.47 5.64
N ASN A 44 0.64 -4.06 4.82
CA ASN A 44 0.45 -3.09 3.74
C ASN A 44 0.40 -3.74 2.34
N GLY A 45 0.53 -5.07 2.22
CA GLY A 45 0.64 -5.76 0.93
C GLY A 45 1.84 -5.28 0.10
N GLN A 46 2.90 -4.80 0.75
CA GLN A 46 4.08 -4.24 0.10
C GLN A 46 5.12 -5.35 -0.15
N LEU A 47 5.65 -5.41 -1.37
CA LEU A 47 6.87 -6.16 -1.67
C LEU A 47 8.02 -5.53 -0.88
N GLY A 48 8.89 -6.25 -0.17
CA GLY A 48 10.01 -5.59 0.53
C GLY A 48 10.88 -6.45 1.43
N ILE A 49 12.13 -6.66 1.00
CA ILE A 49 13.18 -7.49 1.62
C ILE A 49 14.06 -6.72 2.63
N PHE A 50 14.73 -7.50 3.49
CA PHE A 50 16.02 -7.23 4.16
C PHE A 50 17.18 -7.29 3.16
N ASP A 51 17.91 -6.21 2.89
CA ASP A 51 19.06 -6.19 1.94
C ASP A 51 20.03 -7.40 2.08
N ASN A 52 20.08 -8.03 3.26
CA ASN A 52 20.89 -9.20 3.58
C ASN A 52 20.37 -10.57 3.07
N MET A 53 19.08 -10.74 2.78
CA MET A 53 18.57 -12.00 2.14
C MET A 53 18.95 -12.07 0.66
N GLN A 54 19.28 -10.93 0.08
CA GLN A 54 19.63 -10.81 -1.32
C GLN A 54 20.93 -11.52 -1.68
N ASP A 55 21.99 -11.31 -0.89
CA ASP A 55 23.31 -11.89 -1.17
C ASP A 55 23.27 -13.43 -1.18
N CYS A 56 22.19 -14.03 -0.66
CA CYS A 56 21.95 -15.46 -0.60
C CYS A 56 21.45 -16.04 -1.94
N PHE A 57 20.80 -15.23 -2.78
CA PHE A 57 20.30 -15.68 -4.09
C PHE A 57 21.40 -15.51 -5.15
N LYS A 58 21.97 -16.63 -5.60
CA LYS A 58 23.16 -16.67 -6.48
C LYS A 58 22.87 -16.41 -7.97
N GLY A 59 21.69 -15.92 -8.37
CA GLY A 59 21.33 -15.78 -9.78
C GLY A 59 19.93 -16.31 -10.09
N ASN A 60 19.38 -15.93 -11.26
CA ASN A 60 18.19 -16.56 -11.83
C ASN A 60 18.40 -18.08 -11.95
N GLY A 61 17.38 -18.87 -11.62
CA GLY A 61 17.43 -20.32 -11.72
C GLY A 61 18.35 -21.03 -10.72
N HIS A 62 18.85 -20.33 -9.69
CA HIS A 62 19.49 -20.98 -8.57
C HIS A 62 18.43 -21.47 -7.58
N MET A 63 18.41 -22.78 -7.41
CA MET A 63 17.56 -23.44 -6.44
C MET A 63 17.78 -22.84 -5.03
N PRO A 64 16.71 -22.52 -4.27
CA PRO A 64 16.83 -22.02 -2.91
C PRO A 64 17.82 -22.81 -2.06
N GLY A 65 18.62 -22.12 -1.23
CA GLY A 65 19.70 -22.76 -0.46
C GLY A 65 19.22 -23.91 0.44
N PHE A 66 17.96 -23.88 0.89
CA PHE A 66 17.42 -24.92 1.75
C PHE A 66 17.21 -26.25 1.03
N LEU A 67 16.96 -26.21 -0.28
CA LEU A 67 16.82 -27.41 -1.09
C LEU A 67 18.17 -28.11 -1.31
N GLN A 68 19.29 -27.48 -0.92
CA GLN A 68 20.63 -28.09 -0.90
C GLN A 68 20.92 -28.80 0.44
N ASN A 69 20.00 -28.76 1.40
CA ASN A 69 20.09 -29.51 2.65
C ASN A 69 19.30 -30.83 2.52
N ALA A 70 19.54 -31.78 3.43
CA ALA A 70 18.73 -32.99 3.51
C ALA A 70 17.25 -32.63 3.75
N GLY A 71 16.38 -32.98 2.80
CA GLY A 71 14.96 -32.64 2.80
C GLY A 71 14.19 -33.31 3.93
N ALA A 72 14.66 -34.42 4.49
CA ALA A 72 14.11 -35.01 5.73
C ALA A 72 12.56 -35.16 5.77
N GLY A 73 11.92 -35.42 4.63
CA GLY A 73 10.46 -35.53 4.51
C GLY A 73 9.74 -34.22 4.13
N GLN A 74 10.45 -33.21 3.67
CA GLN A 74 9.91 -31.98 3.09
C GLN A 74 9.39 -32.20 1.67
N PHE A 75 8.43 -31.36 1.27
CA PHE A 75 7.67 -31.50 0.03
C PHE A 75 7.89 -30.34 -0.93
N VAL A 76 8.19 -30.66 -2.18
CA VAL A 76 8.32 -29.71 -3.28
C VAL A 76 7.19 -29.92 -4.27
N VAL A 77 6.62 -28.84 -4.77
CA VAL A 77 5.74 -28.82 -5.93
C VAL A 77 6.41 -27.98 -7.00
N ASP A 78 6.62 -28.56 -8.18
CA ASP A 78 7.33 -27.94 -9.31
C ASP A 78 6.40 -27.91 -10.53
N ILE A 79 5.83 -26.75 -10.85
CA ILE A 79 4.90 -26.59 -11.97
C ILE A 79 5.64 -25.96 -13.15
N GLY A 80 5.71 -26.68 -14.26
CA GLY A 80 6.51 -26.28 -15.42
C GLY A 80 7.91 -26.88 -15.37
N LEU A 81 7.99 -28.21 -15.24
CA LEU A 81 9.22 -28.97 -15.03
C LEU A 81 10.31 -28.74 -16.10
N GLY A 82 9.91 -28.47 -17.34
CA GLY A 82 10.83 -28.45 -18.47
C GLY A 82 11.32 -29.84 -18.88
N PHE A 83 12.29 -29.89 -19.78
CA PHE A 83 12.74 -31.14 -20.41
C PHE A 83 13.88 -31.86 -19.65
N ASP A 84 14.59 -31.17 -18.77
CA ASP A 84 15.74 -31.72 -18.04
C ASP A 84 15.45 -32.00 -16.57
N ALA A 85 14.27 -31.60 -16.06
CA ALA A 85 13.83 -31.78 -14.68
C ALA A 85 14.91 -31.41 -13.65
N LYS A 86 15.71 -30.37 -13.92
CA LYS A 86 16.92 -30.08 -13.15
C LYS A 86 16.62 -29.81 -11.67
N GLU A 87 15.63 -28.97 -11.39
CA GLU A 87 15.23 -28.60 -10.02
C GLU A 87 14.66 -29.81 -9.28
N THR A 88 13.75 -30.55 -9.92
CA THR A 88 13.17 -31.78 -9.37
C THR A 88 14.22 -32.85 -9.07
N ARG A 89 15.17 -33.10 -9.98
CA ARG A 89 16.27 -34.04 -9.73
C ARG A 89 17.12 -33.61 -8.54
N THR A 90 17.43 -32.32 -8.46
CA THR A 90 18.19 -31.78 -7.34
C THR A 90 17.44 -31.96 -6.02
N ALA A 91 16.12 -31.72 -5.99
CA ALA A 91 15.30 -31.97 -4.81
C ALA A 91 15.32 -33.46 -4.39
N VAL A 92 15.20 -34.38 -5.36
CA VAL A 92 15.30 -35.84 -5.11
C VAL A 92 16.68 -36.21 -4.55
N ASP A 93 17.76 -35.71 -5.11
CA ASP A 93 19.12 -36.01 -4.65
C ASP A 93 19.39 -35.51 -3.23
N HIS A 94 18.66 -34.49 -2.79
CA HIS A 94 18.73 -33.97 -1.42
C HIS A 94 17.66 -34.58 -0.50
N GLY A 95 16.89 -35.58 -0.92
CA GLY A 95 15.98 -36.30 -0.03
C GLY A 95 14.57 -35.70 0.12
N PHE A 96 14.18 -34.76 -0.76
CA PHE A 96 12.82 -34.21 -0.81
C PHE A 96 11.85 -35.13 -1.55
N VAL A 97 10.55 -34.98 -1.26
CA VAL A 97 9.48 -35.57 -2.07
C VAL A 97 8.91 -34.51 -2.99
N ALA A 98 9.08 -34.68 -4.31
CA ALA A 98 8.65 -33.74 -5.33
C ALA A 98 7.36 -34.18 -6.04
N PHE A 99 6.45 -33.25 -6.27
CA PHE A 99 5.30 -33.39 -7.17
C PHE A 99 5.50 -32.43 -8.33
N SER A 100 5.89 -32.97 -9.47
CA SER A 100 6.36 -32.18 -10.60
C SER A 100 5.39 -32.31 -11.77
N PHE A 101 4.95 -31.17 -12.30
CA PHE A 101 3.92 -31.07 -13.31
C PHE A 101 4.52 -30.57 -14.63
N GLU A 102 4.26 -31.31 -15.70
CA GLU A 102 4.64 -30.94 -17.06
C GLU A 102 3.52 -31.34 -18.01
N MET A 103 3.10 -30.39 -18.85
CA MET A 103 1.98 -30.60 -19.75
C MET A 103 2.42 -31.10 -21.13
N LEU A 104 3.69 -30.96 -21.51
CA LEU A 104 4.19 -31.35 -22.82
C LEU A 104 4.67 -32.81 -22.81
N PRO A 105 4.01 -33.72 -23.57
CA PRO A 105 4.44 -35.11 -23.65
C PRO A 105 5.88 -35.28 -24.17
N GLY A 106 6.33 -34.36 -25.03
CA GLY A 106 7.71 -34.29 -25.50
C GLY A 106 8.71 -34.09 -24.36
N ASN A 107 8.44 -33.14 -23.45
CA ASN A 107 9.28 -32.91 -22.27
C ASN A 107 9.26 -34.12 -21.35
N ILE A 108 8.10 -34.75 -21.11
CA ILE A 108 8.02 -35.99 -20.30
C ILE A 108 8.93 -37.10 -20.83
N ARG A 109 9.01 -37.28 -22.16
CA ARG A 109 9.93 -38.27 -22.76
C ARG A 109 11.39 -37.90 -22.57
N GLU A 110 11.75 -36.62 -22.69
CA GLU A 110 13.12 -36.17 -22.43
C GLU A 110 13.49 -36.34 -20.96
N VAL A 111 12.58 -36.03 -20.04
CA VAL A 111 12.77 -36.25 -18.60
C VAL A 111 13.01 -37.74 -18.32
N ARG A 112 12.23 -38.66 -18.93
CA ARG A 112 12.49 -40.12 -18.82
C ARG A 112 13.91 -40.49 -19.25
N LYS A 113 14.42 -39.93 -20.34
CA LYS A 113 15.79 -40.21 -20.80
C LYS A 113 16.84 -39.69 -19.81
N VAL A 114 16.58 -38.52 -19.22
CA VAL A 114 17.52 -37.85 -18.31
C VAL A 114 17.57 -38.54 -16.93
N VAL A 115 16.44 -39.02 -16.42
CA VAL A 115 16.39 -39.76 -15.13
C VAL A 115 16.69 -41.25 -15.28
N GLY A 116 16.59 -41.80 -16.50
CA GLY A 116 16.83 -43.21 -16.78
C GLY A 116 15.88 -44.14 -16.02
N ASP A 117 16.42 -45.23 -15.50
CA ASP A 117 15.68 -46.23 -14.72
C ASP A 117 15.74 -45.98 -13.20
N ASP A 118 16.01 -44.73 -12.76
CA ASP A 118 16.07 -44.40 -11.34
C ASP A 118 14.70 -44.63 -10.67
N PRO A 119 14.59 -45.58 -9.72
CA PRO A 119 13.31 -45.96 -9.11
C PRO A 119 12.71 -44.86 -8.23
N ARG A 120 13.45 -43.78 -7.94
CA ARG A 120 12.95 -42.61 -7.22
C ARG A 120 12.02 -41.74 -8.06
N PHE A 121 11.94 -41.94 -9.38
CA PHE A 121 11.10 -41.15 -10.28
C PHE A 121 9.91 -41.96 -10.80
N GLN A 122 8.72 -41.70 -10.26
CA GLN A 122 7.48 -42.32 -10.70
C GLN A 122 6.74 -41.42 -11.68
N PHE A 123 6.53 -41.91 -12.90
CA PHE A 123 5.75 -41.20 -13.89
C PHE A 123 4.27 -41.52 -13.76
N VAL A 124 3.45 -40.49 -13.56
CA VAL A 124 2.02 -40.57 -13.33
C VAL A 124 1.28 -40.08 -14.56
N THR A 125 0.37 -40.92 -15.05
CA THR A 125 -0.59 -40.55 -16.11
C THR A 125 -1.99 -40.61 -15.52
N LEU A 126 -2.71 -39.49 -15.61
CA LEU A 126 -4.10 -39.45 -15.17
C LEU A 126 -4.97 -40.26 -16.13
N GLN A 127 -6.02 -40.87 -15.60
CA GLN A 127 -6.99 -41.62 -16.40
C GLN A 127 -8.30 -40.87 -16.47
N LYS A 128 -8.99 -40.94 -17.61
CA LYS A 128 -10.32 -40.38 -17.76
C LYS A 128 -11.36 -41.40 -17.30
N GLN A 129 -12.16 -41.07 -16.29
CA GLN A 129 -13.32 -41.85 -15.86
C GLN A 129 -14.59 -41.06 -16.22
N GLY A 130 -15.26 -41.45 -17.31
CA GLY A 130 -16.32 -40.64 -17.90
C GLY A 130 -15.78 -39.31 -18.44
N GLU A 131 -16.31 -38.20 -17.92
CA GLU A 131 -15.83 -36.85 -18.28
C GLU A 131 -14.77 -36.29 -17.33
N GLN A 132 -14.48 -36.98 -16.23
CA GLN A 132 -13.57 -36.50 -15.20
C GLN A 132 -12.19 -37.14 -15.33
N TRP A 133 -11.15 -36.35 -15.08
CA TRP A 133 -9.80 -36.85 -14.92
C TRP A 133 -9.59 -37.29 -13.47
N VAL A 134 -9.06 -38.49 -13.30
CA VAL A 134 -8.80 -39.10 -11.99
C VAL A 134 -7.31 -39.30 -11.84
N VAL A 135 -6.77 -38.78 -10.74
CA VAL A 135 -5.40 -39.03 -10.31
C VAL A 135 -5.38 -40.43 -9.70
N PRO A 136 -4.50 -41.35 -10.16
CA PRO A 136 -4.36 -42.64 -9.50
C PRO A 136 -3.90 -42.46 -8.05
N ASP A 137 -4.13 -43.44 -7.20
CA ASP A 137 -3.62 -43.39 -5.83
C ASP A 137 -2.09 -43.27 -5.84
N LEU A 138 -1.57 -42.26 -5.14
CA LEU A 138 -0.15 -41.97 -5.09
C LEU A 138 0.37 -42.48 -3.74
N PRO A 139 1.12 -43.59 -3.69
CA PRO A 139 1.53 -44.20 -2.42
C PRO A 139 2.59 -43.35 -1.72
N GLN A 140 2.39 -42.98 -0.46
CA GLN A 140 3.36 -42.16 0.29
C GLN A 140 4.77 -42.79 0.27
N PRO A 141 5.81 -42.08 -0.20
CA PRO A 141 7.15 -42.62 -0.29
C PRO A 141 7.84 -42.62 1.07
N THR A 142 8.89 -43.43 1.23
CA THR A 142 9.71 -43.44 2.44
C THR A 142 10.37 -42.08 2.64
N ALA A 143 10.23 -41.50 3.84
CA ALA A 143 10.77 -40.19 4.13
C ALA A 143 12.31 -40.16 3.99
N GLY A 144 12.84 -39.07 3.44
CA GLY A 144 14.28 -38.78 3.39
C GLY A 144 15.08 -39.50 2.30
N THR A 145 14.48 -40.40 1.51
CA THR A 145 15.18 -41.10 0.42
C THR A 145 15.27 -40.31 -0.87
N GLY A 146 14.48 -39.23 -0.98
CA GLY A 146 14.29 -38.53 -2.24
C GLY A 146 13.31 -39.28 -3.14
N PHE A 147 12.28 -38.62 -3.61
CA PHE A 147 11.29 -39.23 -4.49
C PHE A 147 10.58 -38.18 -5.34
N ALA A 148 10.18 -38.50 -6.56
CA ALA A 148 9.42 -37.59 -7.41
C ALA A 148 8.25 -38.29 -8.11
N TYR A 149 7.08 -37.67 -8.07
CA TYR A 149 5.99 -37.96 -9.00
C TYR A 149 6.09 -37.00 -10.17
N ILE A 150 6.34 -37.52 -11.37
CA ILE A 150 6.33 -36.75 -12.62
C ILE A 150 4.95 -36.91 -13.25
N ILE A 151 4.13 -35.88 -13.13
CA ILE A 151 2.71 -35.91 -13.49
C ILE A 151 2.52 -35.19 -14.84
N ASN A 152 2.02 -35.92 -15.84
CA ASN A 152 1.66 -35.32 -17.13
C ASN A 152 0.31 -34.60 -17.05
N ALA A 153 0.32 -33.39 -16.51
CA ALA A 153 -0.83 -32.53 -16.32
C ALA A 153 -0.39 -31.05 -16.26
N ALA A 154 -1.30 -30.14 -16.59
CA ALA A 154 -1.15 -28.72 -16.33
C ALA A 154 -1.96 -28.31 -15.09
N VAL A 155 -1.51 -27.24 -14.42
CA VAL A 155 -2.23 -26.63 -13.31
C VAL A 155 -2.89 -25.33 -13.77
N SER A 156 -4.18 -25.15 -13.50
CA SER A 156 -4.91 -23.90 -13.79
C SER A 156 -6.10 -23.72 -12.84
N ASP A 157 -6.73 -22.55 -12.90
CA ASP A 157 -8.01 -22.21 -12.26
C ASP A 157 -9.24 -22.88 -12.88
N GLU A 158 -9.06 -23.64 -13.95
CA GLU A 158 -10.12 -24.28 -14.73
C GLU A 158 -9.81 -25.76 -14.96
N GLU A 159 -10.87 -26.54 -15.14
CA GLU A 159 -10.78 -27.95 -15.50
C GLU A 159 -11.05 -28.11 -16.98
N MET A 160 -10.02 -28.53 -17.72
CA MET A 160 -10.15 -28.75 -19.15
C MET A 160 -9.18 -29.82 -19.65
N THR A 161 -9.29 -30.15 -20.93
CA THR A 161 -8.34 -31.02 -21.62
C THR A 161 -7.74 -30.24 -22.77
N VAL A 162 -6.42 -30.18 -22.81
CA VAL A 162 -5.66 -29.66 -23.95
C VAL A 162 -5.06 -30.82 -24.73
N LYS A 163 -4.74 -30.60 -26.01
CA LYS A 163 -4.12 -31.61 -26.87
C LYS A 163 -2.80 -31.09 -27.42
N PHE A 164 -1.74 -31.88 -27.23
CA PHE A 164 -0.42 -31.57 -27.75
C PHE A 164 0.03 -32.63 -28.75
N ALA A 165 0.69 -32.21 -29.83
CA ALA A 165 1.35 -33.15 -30.72
C ALA A 165 2.48 -33.86 -29.96
N GLU A 166 2.65 -35.16 -30.23
CA GLU A 166 3.70 -35.94 -29.59
C GLU A 166 5.10 -35.35 -29.86
N SER A 167 5.29 -34.78 -31.05
CA SER A 167 6.53 -34.17 -31.52
C SER A 167 6.78 -32.74 -31.02
N THR A 168 5.90 -32.15 -30.21
CA THR A 168 6.10 -30.80 -29.69
C THR A 168 7.31 -30.80 -28.76
N GLY A 169 8.46 -30.40 -29.32
CA GLY A 169 9.72 -30.28 -28.61
C GLY A 169 9.87 -28.87 -28.05
N ARG A 170 9.99 -28.80 -26.72
CA ARG A 170 10.26 -27.59 -25.93
C ARG A 170 9.10 -26.59 -25.84
N THR A 171 9.12 -25.86 -24.73
CA THR A 171 8.14 -24.86 -24.33
C THR A 171 8.17 -23.68 -25.29
N TYR A 172 7.10 -23.52 -26.07
CA TYR A 172 6.79 -22.28 -26.77
C TYR A 172 5.34 -21.91 -26.40
N ILE A 173 5.09 -20.64 -26.13
CA ILE A 173 3.74 -20.05 -25.98
C ILE A 173 2.78 -20.54 -27.08
N GLU A 174 3.31 -20.76 -28.28
CA GLU A 174 2.58 -21.22 -29.46
C GLU A 174 1.93 -22.59 -29.30
N SER A 175 2.44 -23.45 -28.41
CA SER A 175 1.96 -24.84 -28.25
C SER A 175 0.57 -24.95 -27.61
N ILE A 176 0.18 -24.01 -26.75
CA ILE A 176 -1.12 -24.02 -26.06
C ILE A 176 -2.24 -23.51 -26.98
N TYR A 177 -1.96 -22.47 -27.78
CA TYR A 177 -2.94 -21.88 -28.70
C TYR A 177 -3.16 -22.67 -29.98
N SER A 178 -2.13 -23.39 -30.44
CA SER A 178 -2.23 -24.20 -31.65
C SER A 178 -2.85 -25.58 -31.42
N GLY A 179 -3.46 -25.80 -30.24
CA GLY A 179 -4.15 -27.02 -29.83
C GLY A 179 -4.79 -27.72 -31.01
N ARG A 180 -4.12 -28.76 -31.50
CA ARG A 180 -4.53 -29.45 -32.73
C ARG A 180 -5.70 -30.37 -32.39
N LYS A 181 -6.56 -30.63 -33.37
CA LYS A 181 -7.61 -31.65 -33.25
C LYS A 181 -7.02 -33.03 -32.91
N ASP A 182 -5.81 -33.28 -33.43
CA ASP A 182 -5.02 -34.50 -33.23
C ASP A 182 -3.87 -34.25 -32.26
N GLY A 183 -3.76 -35.07 -31.22
CA GLY A 183 -2.72 -34.95 -30.20
C GLY A 183 -3.00 -35.78 -28.96
N ILE A 184 -1.99 -35.88 -28.08
CA ILE A 184 -2.10 -36.50 -26.76
C ILE A 184 -2.91 -35.55 -25.88
N SER A 185 -4.01 -36.06 -25.32
CA SER A 185 -4.83 -35.35 -24.36
C SER A 185 -4.08 -35.22 -23.04
N VAL A 186 -4.02 -33.99 -22.54
CA VAL A 186 -3.36 -33.63 -21.28
C VAL A 186 -4.38 -32.91 -20.40
N PRO A 187 -4.60 -33.37 -19.15
CA PRO A 187 -5.51 -32.73 -18.21
C PRO A 187 -4.95 -31.40 -17.73
N VAL A 188 -5.85 -30.43 -17.55
CA VAL A 188 -5.62 -29.16 -16.88
C VAL A 188 -6.55 -29.13 -15.68
N LEU A 189 -6.02 -29.03 -14.45
CA LEU A 189 -6.80 -29.13 -13.22
C LEU A 189 -6.27 -28.17 -12.14
N PRO A 190 -7.09 -27.74 -11.17
CA PRO A 190 -6.62 -27.07 -9.96
C PRO A 190 -5.67 -27.96 -9.13
N LEU A 191 -4.65 -27.35 -8.51
CA LEU A 191 -3.57 -28.08 -7.83
C LEU A 191 -4.09 -28.99 -6.70
N HIS A 192 -5.10 -28.55 -5.95
CA HIS A 192 -5.66 -29.32 -4.84
C HIS A 192 -6.32 -30.65 -5.28
N LYS A 193 -6.70 -30.79 -6.56
CA LYS A 193 -7.21 -32.05 -7.15
C LYS A 193 -6.10 -33.00 -7.60
N LEU A 194 -4.89 -32.47 -7.77
CA LEU A 194 -3.73 -33.19 -8.28
C LEU A 194 -2.83 -33.76 -7.18
N LEU A 195 -2.98 -33.28 -5.94
CA LEU A 195 -2.17 -33.67 -4.80
C LEU A 195 -2.89 -34.73 -3.95
N PRO A 196 -2.15 -35.69 -3.36
CA PRO A 196 -2.76 -36.71 -2.54
C PRO A 196 -3.17 -36.16 -1.17
N ASN A 197 -4.20 -36.77 -0.58
CA ASN A 197 -4.74 -36.33 0.72
C ASN A 197 -3.76 -36.48 1.88
N TRP A 198 -2.78 -37.39 1.77
CA TRP A 198 -1.77 -37.58 2.81
C TRP A 198 -0.71 -36.47 2.81
N LEU A 199 -0.64 -35.61 1.78
CA LEU A 199 0.33 -34.52 1.70
C LEU A 199 -0.08 -33.38 2.64
N PRO A 200 0.58 -33.18 3.79
CA PRO A 200 0.07 -32.26 4.80
C PRO A 200 0.36 -30.80 4.48
N HIS A 201 1.46 -30.52 3.78
CA HIS A 201 1.92 -29.18 3.40
C HIS A 201 2.85 -29.26 2.18
N ILE A 202 3.23 -28.09 1.67
CA ILE A 202 4.15 -27.85 0.56
C ILE A 202 5.22 -26.89 1.08
N ASP A 203 6.45 -27.38 1.26
CA ASP A 203 7.56 -26.53 1.69
C ASP A 203 7.94 -25.52 0.60
N TYR A 204 7.88 -25.95 -0.67
CA TYR A 204 8.26 -25.11 -1.80
C TYR A 204 7.35 -25.34 -3.00
N LEU A 205 6.75 -24.27 -3.52
CA LEU A 205 5.97 -24.26 -4.75
C LEU A 205 6.69 -23.41 -5.80
N LYS A 206 7.25 -24.04 -6.83
CA LYS A 206 7.81 -23.36 -8.01
C LYS A 206 6.77 -23.33 -9.13
N ILE A 207 6.68 -22.20 -9.83
CA ILE A 207 5.80 -21.99 -10.99
C ILE A 207 6.60 -21.35 -12.13
N ASP A 208 6.73 -22.07 -13.23
CA ASP A 208 7.52 -21.67 -14.39
C ASP A 208 6.76 -22.04 -15.66
N THR A 209 5.74 -21.24 -15.96
CA THR A 209 4.68 -21.61 -16.91
C THR A 209 4.63 -20.69 -18.12
N GLN A 210 5.70 -19.93 -18.33
CA GLN A 210 5.95 -19.15 -19.53
C GLN A 210 4.79 -18.20 -19.89
N GLY A 211 4.23 -17.52 -18.88
CA GLY A 211 3.16 -16.52 -19.04
C GLY A 211 1.81 -16.92 -18.46
N PHE A 212 1.65 -18.15 -17.98
CA PHE A 212 0.40 -18.64 -17.39
C PHE A 212 0.38 -18.56 -15.85
N GLU A 213 1.30 -17.82 -15.24
CA GLU A 213 1.54 -17.83 -13.79
C GLU A 213 0.29 -17.43 -13.00
N LEU A 214 -0.51 -16.47 -13.50
CA LEU A 214 -1.75 -16.06 -12.84
C LEU A 214 -2.81 -17.17 -12.82
N LYS A 215 -2.98 -17.85 -13.96
CA LYS A 215 -3.92 -18.98 -14.10
C LYS A 215 -3.51 -20.13 -13.17
N VAL A 216 -2.22 -20.42 -13.10
CA VAL A 216 -1.66 -21.44 -12.22
C VAL A 216 -1.85 -21.05 -10.75
N LEU A 217 -1.50 -19.83 -10.36
CA LEU A 217 -1.67 -19.37 -8.96
C LEU A 217 -3.13 -19.36 -8.53
N ARG A 218 -4.06 -19.01 -9.42
CA ARG A 218 -5.49 -19.14 -9.16
C ARG A 218 -5.89 -20.62 -8.98
N GLY A 219 -5.35 -21.52 -9.79
CA GLY A 219 -5.46 -22.98 -9.60
C GLY A 219 -4.88 -23.50 -8.28
N CYS A 220 -3.94 -22.76 -7.69
CA CYS A 220 -3.34 -23.03 -6.39
C CYS A 220 -4.12 -22.40 -5.22
N LEU A 221 -5.18 -21.62 -5.44
CA LEU A 221 -5.86 -20.88 -4.35
C LEU A 221 -6.37 -21.77 -3.21
N GLY A 222 -6.79 -23.00 -3.50
CA GLY A 222 -7.19 -23.97 -2.45
C GLY A 222 -6.04 -24.21 -1.45
N VAL A 223 -4.88 -24.65 -1.95
CA VAL A 223 -3.71 -24.94 -1.09
C VAL A 223 -3.12 -23.68 -0.46
N LEU A 224 -3.17 -22.53 -1.15
CA LEU A 224 -2.65 -21.26 -0.65
C LEU A 224 -3.54 -20.69 0.47
N ARG A 225 -4.87 -20.75 0.34
CA ARG A 225 -5.82 -20.30 1.38
C ARG A 225 -5.79 -21.19 2.62
N GLU A 226 -5.58 -22.48 2.43
CA GLU A 226 -5.33 -23.45 3.50
C GLU A 226 -3.96 -23.24 4.19
N ARG A 227 -3.14 -22.29 3.72
CA ARG A 227 -1.78 -22.01 4.20
C ARG A 227 -0.89 -23.26 4.17
N ARG A 228 -1.11 -24.15 3.19
CA ARG A 228 -0.30 -25.36 2.99
C ARG A 228 1.03 -25.05 2.32
N CYS A 229 1.15 -23.93 1.61
CA CYS A 229 2.40 -23.54 0.97
C CYS A 229 3.23 -22.63 1.89
N ARG A 230 4.49 -22.99 2.09
CA ARG A 230 5.44 -22.20 2.87
C ARG A 230 6.17 -21.16 2.02
N TYR A 231 6.73 -21.61 0.90
CA TYR A 231 7.46 -20.78 -0.06
C TYR A 231 6.85 -20.92 -1.44
N VAL A 232 6.76 -19.81 -2.17
CA VAL A 232 6.31 -19.79 -3.56
C VAL A 232 7.34 -19.03 -4.39
N THR A 233 7.79 -19.61 -5.50
CA THR A 233 8.57 -18.88 -6.51
C THR A 233 7.82 -18.95 -7.84
N PHE A 234 7.79 -17.85 -8.60
CA PHE A 234 7.31 -17.88 -9.97
C PHE A 234 8.10 -16.97 -10.92
N GLU A 235 8.25 -17.39 -12.18
CA GLU A 235 8.91 -16.60 -13.22
C GLU A 235 7.91 -15.64 -13.87
N PHE A 236 8.03 -14.34 -13.57
CA PHE A 236 7.11 -13.30 -14.02
C PHE A 236 7.60 -12.61 -15.30
N SER A 237 6.82 -12.68 -16.38
CA SER A 237 7.00 -11.86 -17.57
C SER A 237 5.68 -11.23 -18.02
N PRO A 238 5.53 -9.89 -17.96
CA PRO A 238 4.32 -9.23 -18.43
C PRO A 238 4.13 -9.40 -19.95
N TRP A 239 5.21 -9.58 -20.71
CA TRP A 239 5.14 -9.81 -22.15
C TRP A 239 4.57 -11.20 -22.46
N LEU A 240 5.05 -12.23 -21.77
CA LEU A 240 4.53 -13.58 -21.91
C LEU A 240 3.06 -13.65 -21.51
N MET A 241 2.68 -13.05 -20.37
CA MET A 241 1.28 -12.99 -19.94
C MET A 241 0.35 -12.30 -20.94
N LYS A 242 0.78 -11.19 -21.54
CA LYS A 242 0.00 -10.48 -22.57
C LYS A 242 -0.14 -11.28 -23.85
N ARG A 243 0.95 -11.92 -24.31
CA ARG A 243 0.94 -12.80 -25.49
C ARG A 243 0.01 -14.00 -25.27
N THR A 244 0.06 -14.56 -24.07
CA THR A 244 -0.76 -15.70 -23.65
C THR A 244 -2.15 -15.32 -23.16
N LYS A 245 -2.52 -14.03 -23.17
CA LYS A 245 -3.80 -13.52 -22.69
C LYS A 245 -4.25 -14.18 -21.38
N ALA A 246 -3.32 -14.56 -20.51
CA ALA A 246 -3.57 -15.38 -19.33
C ALA A 246 -4.09 -14.56 -18.14
N GLY A 247 -4.18 -13.23 -18.32
CA GLY A 247 -4.80 -12.29 -17.41
C GLY A 247 -3.93 -11.03 -17.22
N ASP A 248 -4.24 -10.26 -16.18
CA ASP A 248 -3.56 -8.99 -15.89
C ASP A 248 -2.26 -9.24 -15.08
N PRO A 249 -1.09 -8.82 -15.58
CA PRO A 249 0.16 -8.88 -14.81
C PRO A 249 0.08 -8.16 -13.44
N LEU A 250 -0.70 -7.09 -13.33
CA LEU A 250 -0.86 -6.36 -12.07
C LEU A 250 -1.67 -7.17 -11.04
N GLU A 251 -2.62 -7.97 -11.49
CA GLU A 251 -3.38 -8.87 -10.63
C GLU A 251 -2.47 -9.96 -10.06
N LEU A 252 -1.62 -10.57 -10.89
CA LEU A 252 -0.65 -11.59 -10.49
C LEU A 252 0.25 -11.12 -9.34
N ILE A 253 0.88 -9.97 -9.51
CA ILE A 253 1.83 -9.43 -8.52
C ILE A 253 1.14 -8.93 -7.23
N ARG A 254 -0.18 -8.71 -7.27
CA ARG A 254 -0.99 -8.37 -6.09
C ARG A 254 -1.59 -9.58 -5.38
N LEU A 255 -1.71 -10.72 -6.08
CA LEU A 255 -2.46 -11.87 -5.58
C LEU A 255 -1.88 -12.41 -4.27
N LEU A 256 -0.60 -12.80 -4.24
CA LEU A 256 0.01 -13.36 -3.03
C LEU A 256 0.15 -12.33 -1.90
N PRO A 257 0.56 -11.06 -2.15
CA PRO A 257 0.53 -10.02 -1.11
C PRO A 257 -0.85 -9.77 -0.50
N SER A 258 -1.93 -9.83 -1.30
CA SER A 258 -3.30 -9.71 -0.79
C SER A 258 -3.70 -10.85 0.16
N MET A 259 -2.96 -11.97 0.13
CA MET A 259 -3.13 -13.11 1.04
C MET A 259 -2.16 -13.05 2.23
N GLY A 260 -1.49 -11.92 2.46
CA GLY A 260 -0.53 -11.71 3.54
C GLY A 260 0.87 -12.29 3.28
N ALA A 261 1.17 -12.70 2.05
CA ALA A 261 2.52 -13.12 1.70
C ALA A 261 3.46 -11.90 1.59
N LEU A 262 4.72 -12.09 1.97
CA LEU A 262 5.79 -11.17 1.64
C LEU A 262 6.48 -11.66 0.38
N CYS A 263 6.48 -10.82 -0.66
CA CYS A 263 6.97 -11.18 -1.99
C CYS A 263 8.09 -10.25 -2.45
N TYR A 264 8.99 -10.78 -3.28
CA TYR A 264 10.26 -10.18 -3.65
C TYR A 264 10.67 -10.58 -5.05
N THR A 265 11.43 -9.74 -5.75
CA THR A 265 12.15 -10.24 -6.93
C THR A 265 13.25 -11.22 -6.49
N ALA A 266 13.77 -12.07 -7.37
CA ALA A 266 14.82 -13.03 -7.05
C ALA A 266 15.82 -13.17 -8.21
N SER A 267 16.00 -12.08 -8.95
CA SER A 267 16.86 -12.01 -10.14
C SER A 267 18.34 -11.77 -9.80
N ALA A 268 19.24 -11.92 -10.79
CA ALA A 268 20.68 -12.18 -10.58
C ALA A 268 21.51 -11.11 -9.85
N ALA A 269 22.71 -11.52 -9.40
CA ALA A 269 23.61 -10.88 -8.41
C ALA A 269 24.01 -9.40 -8.60
N ARG A 270 23.59 -8.71 -9.66
CA ARG A 270 23.75 -7.24 -9.80
C ARG A 270 22.44 -6.47 -9.55
N GLU A 271 21.35 -7.19 -9.32
CA GLU A 271 20.00 -6.65 -9.26
C GLU A 271 19.60 -6.46 -7.82
N HIS A 272 20.09 -5.39 -7.17
CA HIS A 272 19.67 -5.00 -5.82
C HIS A 272 18.17 -5.18 -5.63
N LEU A 273 17.80 -6.04 -4.67
CA LEU A 273 16.47 -6.26 -4.14
C LEU A 273 16.17 -5.00 -3.39
N ARG A 274 15.64 -4.02 -4.12
CA ARG A 274 15.21 -2.80 -3.49
C ARG A 274 14.02 -3.18 -2.59
N PRO A 275 13.99 -2.76 -1.33
CA PRO A 275 12.78 -2.86 -0.51
C PRO A 275 11.67 -2.07 -1.22
N GLY A 276 10.46 -2.60 -1.27
CA GLY A 276 9.45 -2.09 -2.20
C GLY A 276 9.70 -2.60 -3.61
N ALA A 277 8.66 -2.67 -4.44
CA ALA A 277 8.92 -2.10 -5.76
C ALA A 277 9.48 -0.68 -5.47
N PRO A 278 10.67 -0.28 -5.95
CA PRO A 278 11.25 1.04 -5.67
C PRO A 278 10.35 2.19 -6.19
N TRP A 279 9.30 1.82 -6.91
CA TRP A 279 8.23 2.64 -7.44
C TRP A 279 6.89 2.00 -7.05
N GLN A 280 5.78 2.69 -7.29
CA GLN A 280 4.49 2.00 -7.25
C GLN A 280 4.56 0.74 -8.13
N VAL A 281 3.92 -0.34 -7.70
CA VAL A 281 3.98 -1.64 -8.38
C VAL A 281 3.64 -1.49 -9.88
N GLU A 282 2.74 -0.57 -10.20
CA GLU A 282 2.37 -0.14 -11.55
C GLU A 282 3.52 0.47 -12.35
N ASP A 283 4.36 1.30 -11.75
CA ASP A 283 5.48 1.95 -12.43
C ASP A 283 6.65 0.99 -12.63
N TRP A 284 6.89 0.10 -11.66
CA TRP A 284 7.79 -1.03 -11.85
C TRP A 284 7.31 -1.94 -12.98
N LEU A 285 6.02 -2.28 -13.00
CA LEU A 285 5.41 -3.05 -14.07
C LEU A 285 5.53 -2.34 -15.42
N LYS A 286 5.26 -1.03 -15.52
CA LYS A 286 5.46 -0.25 -16.75
C LYS A 286 6.89 -0.30 -17.25
N THR A 287 7.87 -0.29 -16.34
CA THR A 287 9.28 -0.34 -16.73
C THR A 287 9.67 -1.70 -17.27
N LEU A 288 9.20 -2.76 -16.62
CA LEU A 288 9.36 -4.14 -17.09
C LEU A 288 8.65 -4.30 -18.44
N ASP A 289 7.40 -3.89 -18.54
CA ASP A 289 6.60 -3.96 -19.76
C ASP A 289 7.14 -3.09 -20.92
N GLY A 290 7.87 -2.01 -20.61
CA GLY A 290 8.54 -1.19 -21.62
C GLY A 290 9.79 -1.82 -22.23
N GLY A 291 10.26 -2.98 -21.74
CA GLY A 291 11.55 -3.56 -22.13
C GLY A 291 12.77 -2.77 -21.64
N ASN A 292 12.53 -1.68 -20.89
CA ASN A 292 13.55 -0.80 -20.35
C ASN A 292 14.19 -1.35 -19.07
N PHE A 293 13.72 -2.49 -18.58
CA PHE A 293 14.30 -3.16 -17.44
C PHE A 293 15.65 -3.78 -17.82
N THR A 294 16.73 -3.25 -17.25
CA THR A 294 18.11 -3.65 -17.56
C THR A 294 18.67 -4.67 -16.58
N GLY A 295 17.86 -5.48 -15.89
CA GLY A 295 18.34 -6.51 -14.95
C GLY A 295 19.46 -7.37 -15.56
N TYR A 296 19.34 -7.68 -16.85
CA TYR A 296 20.32 -8.42 -17.66
C TYR A 296 21.53 -7.59 -18.16
N GLY A 297 21.74 -6.39 -17.62
CA GLY A 297 22.81 -5.47 -18.06
C GLY A 297 22.60 -4.86 -19.44
N ARG A 298 21.48 -5.14 -20.13
CA ARG A 298 21.07 -4.55 -21.41
C ARG A 298 19.54 -4.49 -21.50
N PRO A 299 18.95 -3.48 -22.17
CA PRO A 299 17.52 -3.45 -22.46
C PRO A 299 17.09 -4.68 -23.27
N VAL A 300 15.93 -5.23 -22.96
CA VAL A 300 15.35 -6.34 -23.74
C VAL A 300 14.76 -5.77 -25.02
N LEU A 301 15.16 -6.33 -26.17
CA LEU A 301 14.72 -5.82 -27.46
C LEU A 301 13.24 -6.19 -27.71
N PRO A 302 12.45 -5.34 -28.39
CA PRO A 302 11.05 -5.65 -28.74
C PRO A 302 10.82 -6.97 -29.49
N ARG A 303 11.86 -7.48 -30.17
CA ARG A 303 11.85 -8.75 -30.90
C ARG A 303 12.14 -9.97 -30.03
N ASP A 304 12.40 -9.79 -28.74
CA ASP A 304 12.66 -10.90 -27.84
C ASP A 304 11.38 -11.75 -27.66
N PRO A 305 11.44 -13.07 -27.93
CA PRO A 305 10.28 -13.95 -27.86
C PRO A 305 9.81 -14.24 -26.43
N TYR A 306 10.55 -13.80 -25.40
CA TYR A 306 10.18 -13.91 -23.98
C TYR A 306 9.96 -12.55 -23.33
N GLY A 307 10.59 -11.51 -23.86
CA GLY A 307 10.57 -10.19 -23.24
C GLY A 307 11.37 -10.19 -21.95
N PRO A 308 11.24 -9.17 -21.10
CA PRO A 308 11.90 -9.18 -19.81
C PRO A 308 11.12 -10.06 -18.83
N TRP A 309 11.85 -10.90 -18.11
CA TRP A 309 11.33 -11.73 -17.02
C TRP A 309 12.10 -11.49 -15.73
N VAL A 310 11.44 -11.76 -14.61
CA VAL A 310 12.01 -11.69 -13.26
C VAL A 310 11.47 -12.83 -12.42
N ASP A 311 12.31 -13.44 -11.60
CA ASP A 311 11.85 -14.40 -10.60
C ASP A 311 11.18 -13.64 -9.46
N ILE A 312 10.03 -14.11 -8.99
CA ILE A 312 9.35 -13.59 -7.79
C ILE A 312 9.34 -14.68 -6.72
N PHE A 313 9.88 -14.39 -5.54
CA PHE A 313 9.85 -15.26 -4.37
C PHE A 313 8.93 -14.69 -3.30
N CYS A 314 8.04 -15.51 -2.77
CA CYS A 314 7.05 -15.17 -1.76
C CYS A 314 7.08 -16.16 -0.60
N TYR A 315 6.80 -15.68 0.61
CA TYR A 315 6.59 -16.53 1.78
C TYR A 315 5.61 -15.93 2.78
N TRP A 316 5.03 -16.76 3.64
CA TRP A 316 4.15 -16.29 4.73
C TRP A 316 4.93 -16.18 6.04
N PRO A 317 5.05 -14.98 6.63
CA PRO A 317 5.82 -14.76 7.85
C PRO A 317 5.17 -15.34 9.12
N PHE A 318 3.87 -15.68 9.09
CA PHE A 318 3.14 -16.25 10.22
C PHE A 318 2.03 -17.21 9.74
N SER A 319 1.97 -18.40 10.33
CA SER A 319 0.70 -19.10 10.47
C SER A 319 0.27 -18.95 11.93
N ASP A 320 -0.80 -18.19 12.18
CA ASP A 320 -1.44 -18.19 13.50
C ASP A 320 -1.69 -19.64 13.92
N THR A 321 -0.97 -20.06 14.95
CA THR A 321 -1.10 -21.40 15.54
C THR A 321 -1.66 -21.33 16.95
N SER A 322 -1.93 -20.12 17.43
CA SER A 322 -2.64 -19.81 18.66
C SER A 322 -4.14 -20.15 18.62
N GLY A 323 -4.69 -20.61 17.50
CA GLY A 323 -6.10 -20.99 17.37
C GLY A 323 -6.40 -22.50 17.42
N ALA A 324 -5.39 -23.37 17.55
CA ALA A 324 -5.59 -24.82 17.54
C ALA A 324 -5.62 -25.41 18.95
N GLU A 325 -6.65 -25.07 19.73
CA GLU A 325 -7.21 -26.06 20.65
C GLU A 325 -8.21 -26.94 19.89
N ALA A 326 -8.10 -28.23 20.14
CA ALA A 326 -8.72 -29.32 19.41
C ALA A 326 -10.26 -29.37 19.58
N ASN A 327 -10.92 -29.96 18.57
CA ASN A 327 -12.26 -30.59 18.59
C ASN A 327 -13.45 -29.87 17.95
N SER A 328 -13.29 -29.29 16.76
CA SER A 328 -14.42 -29.31 15.82
C SER A 328 -13.97 -29.47 14.37
N VAL A 329 -14.50 -30.50 13.73
CA VAL A 329 -14.54 -30.61 12.27
C VAL A 329 -15.48 -29.51 11.80
N VAL A 330 -14.93 -28.40 11.33
CA VAL A 330 -15.71 -27.36 10.65
C VAL A 330 -15.78 -27.74 9.18
N THR A 331 -16.86 -28.40 8.80
CA THR A 331 -17.34 -28.39 7.41
C THR A 331 -17.81 -26.98 7.09
N TRP A 332 -17.06 -26.25 6.27
CA TRP A 332 -17.53 -25.00 5.68
C TRP A 332 -18.41 -25.32 4.47
N GLU A 333 -19.73 -25.43 4.67
CA GLU A 333 -20.66 -25.13 3.60
C GLU A 333 -20.71 -23.60 3.46
N ILE A 334 -20.28 -23.11 2.29
CA ILE A 334 -20.35 -21.68 1.96
C ILE A 334 -21.81 -21.35 1.70
N ASN A 335 -22.49 -20.90 2.74
CA ASN A 335 -23.80 -20.25 2.66
C ASN A 335 -23.81 -18.98 3.51
N ARG A 336 -22.83 -18.10 3.28
CA ARG A 336 -22.87 -16.71 3.79
C ARG A 336 -23.01 -15.75 2.62
N THR A 337 -23.99 -14.86 2.71
CA THR A 337 -24.13 -13.75 1.78
C THR A 337 -23.21 -12.61 2.19
N ILE A 338 -22.83 -11.72 1.25
CA ILE A 338 -22.01 -10.52 1.53
C ILE A 338 -22.62 -9.65 2.66
N ARG A 339 -23.93 -9.75 2.90
CA ARG A 339 -24.63 -9.13 4.03
C ARG A 339 -24.10 -9.60 5.39
N ASP A 340 -23.85 -10.92 5.51
CA ASP A 340 -23.41 -11.54 6.77
C ASP A 340 -21.95 -11.16 7.09
N VAL A 341 -21.15 -10.84 6.06
CA VAL A 341 -19.77 -10.34 6.21
C VAL A 341 -19.74 -8.85 6.60
N MET A 342 -20.77 -8.09 6.21
CA MET A 342 -20.91 -6.68 6.58
C MET A 342 -21.49 -6.51 7.99
N ASP A 343 -22.32 -7.45 8.46
CA ASP A 343 -22.84 -7.43 9.83
C ASP A 343 -21.76 -7.82 10.89
N ASP A 344 -20.69 -8.52 10.50
CA ASP A 344 -19.55 -8.89 11.36
C ASP A 344 -18.52 -7.74 11.56
N GLN A 345 -18.62 -6.65 10.80
CA GLN A 345 -17.79 -5.45 10.98
C GLN A 345 -18.65 -4.33 11.59
N GLN A 346 -18.65 -4.26 12.93
CA GLN A 346 -19.49 -3.34 13.67
C GLN A 346 -19.21 -1.86 13.34
N CYS A 347 -20.16 -1.22 12.65
CA CYS A 347 -20.63 0.12 13.01
C CYS A 347 -22.16 0.09 13.15
N PRO A 348 -22.69 -0.04 14.39
CA PRO A 348 -24.12 -0.02 14.65
C PRO A 348 -24.56 1.39 15.04
N ILE A 349 -25.47 2.02 14.26
CA ILE A 349 -26.75 2.58 14.78
C ILE A 349 -27.57 3.42 13.77
N ILE A 350 -27.05 3.87 12.63
CA ILE A 350 -27.87 4.72 11.72
C ILE A 350 -28.44 3.97 10.50
N VAL A 351 -27.82 2.89 10.03
CA VAL A 351 -28.26 2.21 8.78
C VAL A 351 -29.57 1.43 8.96
N ALA A 352 -29.91 1.03 10.19
CA ALA A 352 -31.05 0.16 10.44
C ALA A 352 -32.43 0.86 10.45
N ARG A 353 -32.54 2.20 10.39
CA ARG A 353 -33.84 2.86 10.66
C ARG A 353 -34.45 3.82 9.64
N LYS A 354 -33.83 4.24 8.53
CA LYS A 354 -34.48 5.25 7.65
C LYS A 354 -34.27 5.19 6.13
N PHE A 355 -33.78 4.11 5.53
CA PHE A 355 -33.73 4.05 4.06
C PHE A 355 -34.97 3.38 3.46
N SER A 356 -35.68 4.15 2.63
CA SER A 356 -36.72 3.62 1.75
C SER A 356 -36.11 2.71 0.69
N GLU A 357 -36.92 1.87 0.07
CA GLU A 357 -36.44 0.94 -0.95
C GLU A 357 -35.88 1.66 -2.18
N SER A 358 -36.37 2.87 -2.48
CA SER A 358 -35.82 3.73 -3.54
C SER A 358 -34.43 4.26 -3.20
N ASP A 359 -34.16 4.59 -1.94
CA ASP A 359 -32.84 5.09 -1.52
C ASP A 359 -31.79 3.99 -1.58
N ARG A 360 -32.17 2.75 -1.23
CA ARG A 360 -31.31 1.57 -1.37
C ARG A 360 -30.97 1.29 -2.83
N ALA A 361 -31.97 1.39 -3.71
CA ALA A 361 -31.77 1.21 -5.15
C ALA A 361 -30.93 2.34 -5.77
N ALA A 362 -31.04 3.57 -5.26
CA ALA A 362 -30.20 4.69 -5.69
C ALA A 362 -28.74 4.50 -5.25
N LEU A 363 -28.52 4.05 -4.00
CA LEU A 363 -27.19 3.76 -3.48
C LEU A 363 -26.50 2.65 -4.28
N GLU A 364 -27.23 1.58 -4.62
CA GLU A 364 -26.70 0.46 -5.39
C GLU A 364 -26.41 0.86 -6.84
N ARG A 365 -27.21 1.74 -7.45
CA ARG A 365 -26.92 2.30 -8.78
C ARG A 365 -25.67 3.18 -8.77
N GLU A 366 -25.47 3.98 -7.73
CA GLU A 366 -24.29 4.84 -7.60
C GLU A 366 -23.03 4.01 -7.36
N ARG A 367 -23.13 2.98 -6.52
CA ARG A 367 -22.07 2.00 -6.28
C ARG A 367 -21.71 1.24 -7.56
N GLN A 368 -22.69 0.80 -8.34
CA GLN A 368 -22.44 0.17 -9.63
C GLN A 368 -21.76 1.14 -10.59
N ARG A 369 -22.21 2.40 -10.65
CA ARG A 369 -21.55 3.47 -11.43
C ARG A 369 -20.07 3.65 -11.04
N ASN A 370 -19.76 3.66 -9.75
CA ASN A 370 -18.40 3.80 -9.23
C ASN A 370 -17.53 2.57 -9.52
N ALA A 371 -18.13 1.38 -9.50
CA ALA A 371 -17.47 0.14 -9.91
C ALA A 371 -17.17 0.13 -11.42
N THR A 372 -18.06 0.66 -12.27
CA THR A 372 -17.80 0.79 -13.72
C THR A 372 -16.84 1.93 -14.07
N SER A 373 -16.71 2.96 -13.24
CA SER A 373 -15.77 4.08 -13.45
C SER A 373 -14.36 3.82 -12.89
N GLY A 374 -14.13 2.69 -12.21
CA GLY A 374 -12.82 2.38 -11.61
C GLY A 374 -12.50 3.20 -10.35
N GLN A 375 -13.51 3.80 -9.70
CA GLN A 375 -13.36 4.54 -8.45
C GLN A 375 -13.57 3.58 -7.27
N LEU A 376 -12.48 3.07 -6.70
CA LEU A 376 -12.51 2.25 -5.48
C LEU A 376 -11.65 2.85 -4.37
N GLY A 377 -12.32 3.30 -3.29
CA GLY A 377 -11.99 3.00 -1.89
C GLY A 377 -10.84 3.76 -1.22
N ILE A 378 -11.15 4.46 -0.11
CA ILE A 378 -10.25 5.12 0.87
C ILE A 378 -9.42 6.30 0.33
N PHE A 379 -8.92 6.24 -0.90
CA PHE A 379 -8.10 7.31 -1.48
C PHE A 379 -8.90 8.55 -1.88
N ASP A 380 -10.18 8.41 -2.23
CA ASP A 380 -11.03 9.54 -2.62
C ASP A 380 -11.48 10.38 -1.41
N ASP A 381 -11.77 9.77 -0.25
CA ASP A 381 -12.07 10.52 1.00
C ASP A 381 -10.87 11.38 1.45
N MET A 382 -9.65 10.86 1.26
CA MET A 382 -8.42 11.60 1.54
C MET A 382 -8.03 12.62 0.46
N GLN A 383 -8.46 12.43 -0.79
CA GLN A 383 -8.26 13.42 -1.87
C GLN A 383 -9.29 14.55 -1.81
N ASP A 384 -10.53 14.25 -1.45
CA ASP A 384 -11.55 15.25 -1.13
C ASP A 384 -11.12 16.12 0.06
N CYS A 385 -10.25 15.61 0.95
CA CYS A 385 -9.68 16.40 2.04
C CYS A 385 -8.84 17.61 1.58
N PHE A 386 -8.36 17.67 0.33
CA PHE A 386 -7.47 18.73 -0.12
C PHE A 386 -7.96 19.48 -1.38
N LYS A 387 -9.24 19.33 -1.76
CA LYS A 387 -9.79 20.08 -2.92
C LYS A 387 -9.65 21.59 -2.72
N ALA A 388 -9.07 22.22 -3.74
CA ALA A 388 -8.59 23.60 -3.75
C ALA A 388 -9.67 24.61 -3.37
N THR A 389 -9.56 25.18 -2.17
CA THR A 389 -9.94 26.58 -1.82
C THR A 389 -9.73 26.89 -0.34
N SER A 390 -9.39 25.92 0.51
CA SER A 390 -9.01 26.20 1.91
C SER A 390 -7.94 25.24 2.42
N HIS A 391 -7.02 25.73 3.25
CA HIS A 391 -5.98 24.95 3.96
C HIS A 391 -6.58 24.00 5.03
N ILE A 392 -7.87 23.70 4.95
CA ILE A 392 -8.65 22.97 5.95
C ILE A 392 -8.89 21.57 5.41
N PRO A 393 -8.31 20.51 6.02
CA PRO A 393 -8.62 19.14 5.67
C PRO A 393 -10.14 18.89 5.65
N GLY A 394 -10.66 18.29 4.58
CA GLY A 394 -12.10 18.06 4.40
C GLY A 394 -12.80 17.32 5.55
N PHE A 395 -12.10 16.50 6.33
CA PHE A 395 -12.70 15.89 7.53
C PHE A 395 -13.05 16.90 8.63
N LEU A 396 -12.38 18.07 8.68
CA LEU A 396 -12.75 19.17 9.57
C LEU A 396 -14.05 19.86 9.15
N GLN A 397 -14.61 19.54 7.97
CA GLN A 397 -15.91 20.03 7.52
C GLN A 397 -17.07 19.14 8.00
N ASN A 398 -16.78 18.01 8.63
CA ASN A 398 -17.78 17.14 9.26
C ASN A 398 -18.00 17.58 10.71
N ALA A 399 -19.19 17.29 11.26
CA ALA A 399 -19.51 17.60 12.65
C ALA A 399 -18.57 16.87 13.63
N GLY A 400 -17.67 17.62 14.27
CA GLY A 400 -16.60 17.13 15.15
C GLY A 400 -17.00 16.95 16.61
N ALA A 401 -18.24 16.52 16.88
CA ALA A 401 -18.70 16.37 18.26
C ALA A 401 -17.84 15.37 19.05
N GLY A 402 -17.03 15.90 19.98
CA GLY A 402 -16.09 15.10 20.78
C GLY A 402 -14.73 14.85 20.13
N GLN A 403 -14.41 15.56 19.03
CA GLN A 403 -13.12 15.48 18.35
C GLN A 403 -12.21 16.66 18.72
N PHE A 404 -10.91 16.40 18.73
CA PHE A 404 -9.89 17.30 19.23
C PHE A 404 -8.85 17.67 18.17
N VAL A 405 -8.61 18.97 18.01
CA VAL A 405 -7.58 19.51 17.10
C VAL A 405 -6.51 20.23 17.90
N VAL A 406 -5.26 20.03 17.53
CA VAL A 406 -4.12 20.81 18.01
C VAL A 406 -3.50 21.55 16.83
N ASP A 407 -3.42 22.88 16.89
CA ASP A 407 -2.87 23.73 15.82
C ASP A 407 -1.66 24.51 16.35
N ILE A 408 -0.46 24.11 15.94
CA ILE A 408 0.80 24.75 16.37
C ILE A 408 1.30 25.68 15.27
N GLY A 409 1.48 26.95 15.62
CA GLY A 409 1.90 27.98 14.67
C GLY A 409 0.75 28.86 14.17
N LEU A 410 -0.22 29.13 15.04
CA LEU A 410 -1.42 29.89 14.73
C LEU A 410 -1.09 31.27 14.15
N ARG A 411 -1.70 31.61 13.01
CA ARG A 411 -1.60 32.92 12.34
C ARG A 411 -2.61 33.92 12.93
N PHE A 412 -2.46 35.20 12.58
CA PHE A 412 -3.26 36.30 13.16
C PHE A 412 -4.76 36.26 12.79
N ASP A 413 -5.12 35.49 11.76
CA ASP A 413 -6.48 35.33 11.23
C ASP A 413 -7.12 33.98 11.58
N ALA A 414 -6.34 33.03 12.13
CA ALA A 414 -6.80 31.73 12.62
C ALA A 414 -7.85 31.00 11.75
N PRO A 415 -7.68 30.90 10.42
CA PRO A 415 -8.74 30.39 9.56
C PRO A 415 -9.04 28.91 9.83
N GLU A 416 -8.02 28.08 10.07
CA GLU A 416 -8.21 26.65 10.36
C GLU A 416 -8.85 26.42 11.73
N THR A 417 -8.40 27.16 12.75
CA THR A 417 -9.01 27.10 14.09
C THR A 417 -10.47 27.53 14.04
N THR A 418 -10.79 28.62 13.34
CA THR A 418 -12.17 29.10 13.18
C THR A 418 -13.05 28.09 12.46
N ALA A 419 -12.55 27.47 11.40
CA ALA A 419 -13.28 26.43 10.70
C ALA A 419 -13.53 25.20 11.59
N ALA A 420 -12.53 24.74 12.34
CA ALA A 420 -12.69 23.61 13.26
C ALA A 420 -13.72 23.93 14.36
N VAL A 421 -13.67 25.12 14.96
CA VAL A 421 -14.69 25.57 15.94
C VAL A 421 -16.09 25.59 15.31
N ASN A 422 -16.24 26.12 14.10
CA ASN A 422 -17.54 26.16 13.43
C ASN A 422 -18.10 24.77 13.09
N ASN A 423 -17.25 23.75 13.00
CA ASN A 423 -17.64 22.36 12.79
C ASN A 423 -17.76 21.56 14.10
N GLY A 424 -17.68 22.20 15.27
CA GLY A 424 -17.95 21.57 16.55
C GLY A 424 -16.75 20.91 17.24
N PHE A 425 -15.54 21.10 16.71
CA PHE A 425 -14.30 20.57 17.30
C PHE A 425 -13.87 21.37 18.53
N VAL A 426 -13.17 20.72 19.46
CA VAL A 426 -12.40 21.39 20.52
C VAL A 426 -10.96 21.57 20.04
N VAL A 427 -10.49 22.81 19.98
CA VAL A 427 -9.21 23.19 19.40
C VAL A 427 -8.25 23.74 20.46
N PHE A 428 -6.99 23.30 20.44
CA PHE A 428 -5.90 23.90 21.20
C PHE A 428 -4.91 24.52 20.22
N SER A 429 -4.89 25.85 20.15
CA SER A 429 -4.07 26.58 19.19
C SER A 429 -2.95 27.32 19.88
N PHE A 430 -1.73 27.14 19.40
CA PHE A 430 -0.51 27.68 19.99
C PHE A 430 0.12 28.72 19.06
N THR A 431 0.45 29.88 19.61
CA THR A 431 1.22 30.93 18.93
C THR A 431 2.31 31.48 19.85
N LEU A 432 3.45 31.80 19.24
CA LEU A 432 4.58 32.44 19.90
C LEU A 432 4.57 33.96 19.76
N ARG A 433 3.66 34.54 18.95
CA ARG A 433 3.60 35.99 18.69
C ARG A 433 2.56 36.66 19.58
N PRO A 434 2.98 37.57 20.49
CA PRO A 434 2.05 38.39 21.27
C PRO A 434 1.10 39.20 20.38
N THR A 435 1.60 39.75 19.27
CA THR A 435 0.78 40.47 18.28
C THR A 435 -0.33 39.63 17.66
N ASN A 436 -0.15 38.31 17.49
CA ASN A 436 -1.24 37.44 17.05
C ASN A 436 -2.32 37.35 18.14
N ILE A 437 -1.93 37.22 19.41
CA ILE A 437 -2.87 37.19 20.56
C ILE A 437 -3.66 38.50 20.67
N GLU A 438 -3.04 39.65 20.37
CA GLU A 438 -3.73 40.94 20.39
C GLU A 438 -4.68 41.14 19.20
N ALA A 439 -4.34 40.59 18.03
CA ALA A 439 -5.13 40.72 16.81
C ALA A 439 -6.33 39.76 16.75
N LEU A 440 -6.15 38.53 17.26
CA LEU A 440 -7.13 37.45 17.15
C LEU A 440 -8.51 37.75 17.77
N PRO A 441 -8.65 38.44 18.91
CA PRO A 441 -9.95 38.82 19.46
C PRO A 441 -10.79 39.64 18.48
N LYS A 442 -10.15 40.47 17.65
CA LYS A 442 -10.81 41.23 16.59
C LYS A 442 -11.18 40.34 15.41
N ALA A 443 -10.29 39.43 15.01
CA ALA A 443 -10.51 38.52 13.89
C ALA A 443 -11.69 37.57 14.14
N VAL A 444 -11.85 37.09 15.37
CA VAL A 444 -12.96 36.21 15.79
C VAL A 444 -14.17 36.98 16.31
N ALA A 445 -14.20 38.31 16.14
CA ALA A 445 -15.30 39.20 16.51
C ALA A 445 -15.83 39.04 17.95
N GLY A 446 -14.96 38.66 18.89
CA GLY A 446 -15.34 38.41 20.28
C GLY A 446 -16.21 37.17 20.50
N ASP A 447 -16.18 36.19 19.60
CA ASP A 447 -16.90 34.91 19.74
C ASP A 447 -16.53 34.24 21.08
N PRO A 448 -17.50 34.00 22.00
CA PRO A 448 -17.23 33.48 23.33
C PRO A 448 -16.71 32.02 23.33
N ARG A 449 -16.73 31.34 22.18
CA ARG A 449 -16.13 30.01 22.01
C ARG A 449 -14.60 30.05 21.97
N PHE A 450 -13.99 31.22 21.88
CA PHE A 450 -12.53 31.41 21.86
C PHE A 450 -12.06 31.93 23.22
N GLN A 451 -11.33 31.10 23.96
CA GLN A 451 -10.72 31.45 25.24
C GLN A 451 -9.23 31.70 25.07
N PHE A 452 -8.78 32.91 25.42
CA PHE A 452 -7.37 33.28 25.40
C PHE A 452 -6.72 32.88 26.73
N VAL A 453 -5.65 32.10 26.65
CA VAL A 453 -4.97 31.50 27.80
C VAL A 453 -3.54 32.04 27.88
N THR A 454 -3.23 32.66 29.02
CA THR A 454 -1.88 33.09 29.38
C THR A 454 -1.34 32.15 30.45
N LEU A 455 -0.17 31.56 30.20
CA LEU A 455 0.50 30.72 31.18
C LEU A 455 0.98 31.57 32.36
N GLN A 456 0.94 30.99 33.56
CA GLN A 456 1.41 31.64 34.78
C GLN A 456 2.76 31.05 35.19
N LYS A 457 3.65 31.88 35.73
CA LYS A 457 4.90 31.41 36.32
C LYS A 457 4.66 31.07 37.79
N GLN A 458 4.87 29.81 38.18
CA GLN A 458 4.88 29.37 39.57
C GLN A 458 6.33 29.02 39.95
N GLY A 459 7.01 29.96 40.61
CA GLY A 459 8.46 29.87 40.82
C GLY A 459 9.23 29.98 39.50
N GLU A 460 10.01 28.94 39.17
CA GLU A 460 10.75 28.86 37.90
C GLU A 460 10.00 28.10 36.80
N GLN A 461 8.84 27.50 37.11
CA GLN A 461 8.09 26.69 36.16
C GLN A 461 6.91 27.47 35.58
N TRP A 462 6.67 27.26 34.29
CA TRP A 462 5.46 27.74 33.61
C TRP A 462 4.34 26.70 33.80
N VAL A 463 3.17 27.16 34.21
CA VAL A 463 2.00 26.32 34.50
C VAL A 463 0.84 26.79 33.64
N VAL A 464 0.20 25.84 32.95
CA VAL A 464 -1.07 26.08 32.26
C VAL A 464 -2.16 26.16 33.32
N PRO A 465 -3.00 27.22 33.35
CA PRO A 465 -4.14 27.27 34.26
C PRO A 465 -5.08 26.09 33.97
N ASP A 466 -5.89 25.72 34.96
CA ASP A 466 -6.89 24.67 34.74
C ASP A 466 -7.84 25.06 33.60
N LEU A 467 -7.91 24.23 32.57
CA LEU A 467 -8.73 24.47 31.38
C LEU A 467 -10.01 23.67 31.55
N PRO A 468 -11.19 24.30 31.69
CA PRO A 468 -12.44 23.56 31.90
C PRO A 468 -12.78 22.72 30.67
N GLN A 469 -13.36 21.52 30.80
CA GLN A 469 -13.74 20.73 29.61
C GLN A 469 -14.96 21.37 28.89
N PRO A 470 -14.87 21.74 27.59
CA PRO A 470 -16.02 22.28 26.86
C PRO A 470 -17.13 21.23 26.63
N THR A 471 -18.35 21.70 26.43
CA THR A 471 -19.46 20.85 25.97
C THR A 471 -19.16 20.31 24.57
N ALA A 472 -19.21 18.99 24.41
CA ALA A 472 -18.93 18.33 23.14
C ALA A 472 -19.86 18.84 22.01
N GLY A 473 -19.29 19.11 20.84
CA GLY A 473 -20.02 19.54 19.64
C GLY A 473 -20.37 21.03 19.58
N ALA A 474 -20.15 21.80 20.65
CA ALA A 474 -20.39 23.25 20.63
C ALA A 474 -19.38 24.02 19.78
N GLY A 475 -18.21 23.42 19.52
CA GLY A 475 -17.07 24.11 18.95
C GLY A 475 -16.43 25.01 20.00
N PHE A 476 -15.14 24.82 20.28
CA PHE A 476 -14.45 25.64 21.28
C PHE A 476 -12.96 25.72 20.98
N ALA A 477 -12.31 26.83 21.27
CA ALA A 477 -10.87 26.98 21.08
C ALA A 477 -10.17 27.59 22.30
N TYR A 478 -9.08 26.97 22.73
CA TYR A 478 -8.09 27.58 23.62
C TYR A 478 -6.97 28.17 22.77
N ILE A 479 -6.82 29.50 22.82
CA ILE A 479 -5.73 30.21 22.16
C ILE A 479 -4.64 30.47 23.19
N ILE A 480 -3.54 29.72 23.10
CA ILE A 480 -2.50 29.67 24.11
C ILE A 480 -1.25 30.41 23.61
N ASN A 481 -0.80 31.43 24.35
CA ASN A 481 0.45 32.14 24.07
C ASN A 481 1.66 31.34 24.60
N ALA A 482 2.01 30.28 23.89
CA ALA A 482 3.15 29.42 24.19
C ALA A 482 3.70 28.80 22.90
N GLY A 483 4.99 28.50 22.93
CA GLY A 483 5.66 27.69 21.92
C GLY A 483 5.69 26.23 22.32
N VAL A 484 5.80 25.37 21.30
CA VAL A 484 5.99 23.93 21.49
C VAL A 484 7.40 23.57 21.05
N SER A 485 8.18 22.91 21.92
CA SER A 485 9.52 22.38 21.59
C SER A 485 9.85 21.16 22.45
N ASP A 486 10.95 20.50 22.10
CA ASP A 486 11.59 19.43 22.88
C ASP A 486 12.23 19.89 24.20
N GLU A 487 12.31 21.19 24.43
CA GLU A 487 12.97 21.79 25.58
C GLU A 487 12.04 22.79 26.27
N GLU A 488 12.22 22.94 27.58
CA GLU A 488 11.58 24.01 28.35
C GLU A 488 12.46 25.25 28.36
N MET A 489 11.96 26.32 27.79
CA MET A 489 12.70 27.59 27.76
C MET A 489 11.75 28.78 27.69
N THR A 490 12.33 29.97 27.77
CA THR A 490 11.62 31.23 27.50
C THR A 490 12.22 31.84 26.25
N ALA A 491 11.39 32.00 25.22
CA ALA A 491 11.78 32.66 23.98
C ALA A 491 11.45 34.15 24.06
N LYS A 492 12.31 35.02 23.50
CA LYS A 492 12.06 36.47 23.42
C LYS A 492 11.67 36.85 22.00
N PHE A 493 10.52 37.50 21.83
CA PHE A 493 9.99 37.96 20.56
C PHE A 493 9.98 39.47 20.48
N SER A 494 10.48 40.05 19.38
CA SER A 494 10.36 41.49 19.15
C SER A 494 8.98 41.83 18.59
N ASP A 495 8.28 42.72 19.27
CA ASP A 495 6.85 43.00 19.03
C ASP A 495 6.56 43.75 17.71
N ALA A 496 7.54 44.45 17.14
CA ALA A 496 7.20 45.60 16.32
C ALA A 496 7.13 45.38 14.79
N THR A 497 7.85 44.45 14.16
CA THR A 497 7.96 44.48 12.67
C THR A 497 8.39 43.18 11.97
N ALA A 498 8.62 42.07 12.70
CA ALA A 498 9.19 40.88 12.09
C ALA A 498 8.20 40.18 11.13
N LYS A 499 8.52 40.17 9.83
CA LYS A 499 7.73 39.46 8.81
C LYS A 499 7.76 37.93 8.99
N SER A 500 8.75 37.38 9.72
CA SER A 500 8.89 35.94 9.95
C SER A 500 9.37 35.59 11.38
N TYR A 501 9.06 34.36 11.83
CA TYR A 501 9.45 33.83 13.15
C TYR A 501 10.98 33.81 13.32
N ILE A 502 11.70 33.34 12.30
CA ILE A 502 13.16 33.29 12.29
C ILE A 502 13.77 34.67 12.52
N GLN A 503 13.24 35.71 11.86
CA GLN A 503 13.81 37.05 11.98
C GLN A 503 13.66 37.62 13.40
N SER A 504 12.58 37.28 14.10
CA SER A 504 12.35 37.74 15.47
C SER A 504 13.30 37.10 16.48
N ILE A 505 13.51 35.77 16.41
CA ILE A 505 14.33 35.00 17.35
C ILE A 505 15.83 35.33 17.18
N TYR A 506 16.31 35.42 15.94
CA TYR A 506 17.73 35.64 15.66
C TYR A 506 18.24 37.06 15.88
N SER A 507 17.34 38.05 16.00
CA SER A 507 17.75 39.44 16.17
C SER A 507 18.43 39.73 17.52
N GLY A 508 18.44 38.78 18.46
CA GLY A 508 19.18 38.87 19.73
C GLY A 508 18.79 40.09 20.58
N ARG A 509 17.65 40.73 20.29
CA ARG A 509 17.26 41.97 20.95
C ARG A 509 16.87 41.68 22.40
N LYS A 510 17.46 42.44 23.32
CA LYS A 510 17.21 42.31 24.76
C LYS A 510 15.76 42.65 25.15
N ASP A 511 15.09 43.47 24.35
CA ASP A 511 13.80 44.11 24.63
C ASP A 511 12.58 43.36 24.04
N GLY A 512 12.64 42.03 23.98
CA GLY A 512 11.53 41.20 23.49
C GLY A 512 10.54 40.74 24.57
N VAL A 513 9.29 40.51 24.17
CA VAL A 513 8.26 39.85 25.00
C VAL A 513 8.68 38.40 25.24
N SER A 514 8.67 38.00 26.49
CA SER A 514 9.03 36.63 26.90
C SER A 514 7.83 35.71 26.76
N VAL A 515 7.98 34.63 26.00
CA VAL A 515 6.94 33.64 25.75
C VAL A 515 7.46 32.25 26.17
N PRO A 516 6.69 31.48 26.96
CA PRO A 516 7.10 30.14 27.35
C PRO A 516 7.15 29.20 26.15
N VAL A 517 8.13 28.31 26.14
CA VAL A 517 8.25 27.20 25.19
C VAL A 517 8.33 25.91 25.98
N LEU A 518 7.43 24.97 25.74
CA LEU A 518 7.29 23.74 26.53
C LEU A 518 6.96 22.53 25.61
N PRO A 519 7.23 21.29 26.05
CA PRO A 519 6.71 20.09 25.40
C PRO A 519 5.18 20.06 25.38
N LEU A 520 4.58 19.54 24.29
CA LEU A 520 3.12 19.59 24.07
C LEU A 520 2.33 18.90 25.19
N HIS A 521 2.83 17.78 25.72
CA HIS A 521 2.14 17.04 26.79
C HIS A 521 2.01 17.84 28.11
N LYS A 522 2.80 18.90 28.31
CA LYS A 522 2.68 19.81 29.47
C LYS A 522 1.72 20.98 29.20
N LEU A 523 1.38 21.20 27.93
CA LEU A 523 0.51 22.27 27.48
C LEU A 523 -0.95 21.85 27.35
N LEU A 524 -1.22 20.54 27.32
CA LEU A 524 -2.54 19.97 27.15
C LEU A 524 -3.15 19.56 28.50
N PRO A 525 -4.46 19.71 28.69
CA PRO A 525 -5.11 19.31 29.93
C PRO A 525 -5.20 17.77 30.05
N ASN A 526 -5.21 17.27 31.28
CA ASN A 526 -5.25 15.83 31.57
C ASN A 526 -6.54 15.15 31.08
N TRP A 527 -7.64 15.89 30.96
CA TRP A 527 -8.91 15.34 30.47
C TRP A 527 -8.93 15.11 28.96
N LEU A 528 -7.93 15.57 28.20
CA LEU A 528 -7.83 15.38 26.75
C LEU A 528 -7.33 13.97 26.43
N PRO A 529 -8.17 13.02 26.01
CA PRO A 529 -7.75 11.63 25.89
C PRO A 529 -6.89 11.39 24.64
N HIS A 530 -7.20 12.09 23.55
CA HIS A 530 -6.52 11.97 22.25
C HIS A 530 -6.59 13.28 21.46
N ILE A 531 -5.91 13.29 20.32
CA ILE A 531 -5.79 14.34 19.33
C ILE A 531 -6.17 13.71 17.99
N ASP A 532 -7.33 14.08 17.43
CA ASP A 532 -7.72 13.61 16.11
C ASP A 532 -6.78 14.20 15.05
N TYR A 533 -6.43 15.48 15.19
CA TYR A 533 -5.58 16.17 14.21
C TYR A 533 -4.56 17.10 14.86
N LEU A 534 -3.30 16.90 14.52
CA LEU A 534 -2.19 17.78 14.89
C LEU A 534 -1.65 18.49 13.66
N LYS A 535 -1.76 19.82 13.61
CA LYS A 535 -1.16 20.68 12.58
C LYS A 535 0.08 21.38 13.14
N ILE A 536 1.16 21.42 12.35
CA ILE A 536 2.41 22.11 12.68
C ILE A 536 2.80 23.02 11.50
N ASP A 537 2.79 24.33 11.72
CA ASP A 537 3.23 25.35 10.75
C ASP A 537 4.08 26.41 11.47
N THR A 538 5.36 26.10 11.70
CA THR A 538 6.23 26.90 12.59
C THR A 538 7.38 27.60 11.87
N GLN A 539 7.31 27.67 10.55
CA GLN A 539 8.19 28.46 9.70
C GLN A 539 9.68 28.13 9.91
N GLY A 540 10.02 26.84 10.00
CA GLY A 540 11.39 26.34 10.09
C GLY A 540 11.73 25.64 11.41
N PHE A 541 10.84 25.62 12.40
CA PHE A 541 11.06 24.96 13.69
C PHE A 541 10.35 23.59 13.81
N GLU A 542 9.93 23.02 12.68
CA GLU A 542 9.03 21.85 12.67
C GLU A 542 9.63 20.65 13.40
N LEU A 543 10.94 20.40 13.27
CA LEU A 543 11.57 19.26 13.95
C LEU A 543 11.60 19.43 15.48
N LYS A 544 11.91 20.64 15.96
CA LYS A 544 11.91 20.97 17.39
C LYS A 544 10.50 20.83 17.99
N VAL A 545 9.49 21.32 17.28
CA VAL A 545 8.08 21.17 17.65
C VAL A 545 7.67 19.70 17.65
N LEU A 546 8.00 18.96 16.59
CA LEU A 546 7.64 17.55 16.45
C LEU A 546 8.28 16.70 17.55
N ARG A 547 9.53 17.00 17.94
CA ARG A 547 10.18 16.38 19.10
C ARG A 547 9.49 16.76 20.42
N GLY A 548 9.04 18.00 20.56
CA GLY A 548 8.17 18.44 21.67
C GLY A 548 6.83 17.71 21.76
N CYS A 549 6.37 17.14 20.64
CA CYS A 549 5.17 16.31 20.56
C CYS A 549 5.44 14.82 20.86
N LEU A 550 6.68 14.38 21.06
CA LEU A 550 6.99 12.95 21.20
C LEU A 550 6.27 12.26 22.36
N GLY A 551 5.96 12.96 23.44
CA GLY A 551 5.15 12.40 24.54
C GLY A 551 3.80 11.90 24.04
N VAL A 552 3.03 12.78 23.38
CA VAL A 552 1.70 12.42 22.86
C VAL A 552 1.76 11.48 21.66
N LEU A 553 2.80 11.58 20.82
CA LEU A 553 2.97 10.71 19.65
C LEU A 553 3.35 9.27 20.05
N ARG A 554 4.25 9.09 21.02
CA ARG A 554 4.64 7.76 21.54
C ARG A 554 3.50 7.07 22.28
N GLU A 555 2.68 7.84 22.99
CA GLU A 555 1.44 7.38 23.62
C GLU A 555 0.34 7.04 22.59
N ARG A 556 0.60 7.24 21.28
CA ARG A 556 -0.37 7.06 20.19
C ARG A 556 -1.66 7.86 20.39
N ARG A 557 -1.57 9.01 21.06
CA ARG A 557 -2.70 9.91 21.27
C ARG A 557 -3.03 10.73 20.03
N CYS A 558 -2.22 10.69 18.97
CA CYS A 558 -2.46 11.46 17.75
C CYS A 558 -2.86 10.56 16.58
N ARG A 559 -3.98 10.86 15.92
CA ARG A 559 -4.46 10.08 14.77
C ARG A 559 -3.87 10.56 13.45
N TYR A 560 -3.96 11.87 13.20
CA TYR A 560 -3.48 12.52 11.99
C TYR A 560 -2.49 13.63 12.35
N VAL A 561 -1.40 13.75 11.60
CA VAL A 561 -0.42 14.83 11.73
C VAL A 561 -0.19 15.47 10.37
N THR A 562 -0.30 16.79 10.27
CA THR A 562 0.18 17.54 9.12
C THR A 562 1.26 18.50 9.57
N PHE A 563 2.35 18.61 8.82
CA PHE A 563 3.32 19.66 9.02
C PHE A 563 3.74 20.31 7.70
N GLU A 564 3.85 21.64 7.71
CA GLU A 564 4.41 22.42 6.62
C GLU A 564 5.84 22.82 6.97
N PHE A 565 6.82 22.39 6.18
CA PHE A 565 8.23 22.71 6.42
C PHE A 565 8.94 23.21 5.17
N SER A 566 10.01 23.97 5.37
CA SER A 566 10.97 24.35 4.32
C SER A 566 12.35 23.91 4.77
N PRO A 567 13.03 23.01 4.02
CA PRO A 567 14.40 22.59 4.34
C PRO A 567 15.35 23.78 4.50
N TRP A 568 15.14 24.82 3.70
CA TRP A 568 15.93 26.04 3.72
C TRP A 568 15.71 26.84 5.00
N LEU A 569 14.45 27.01 5.42
CA LEU A 569 14.14 27.71 6.67
C LEU A 569 14.65 26.94 7.89
N MET A 570 14.51 25.62 7.92
CA MET A 570 15.03 24.80 9.01
C MET A 570 16.55 24.95 9.18
N LYS A 571 17.30 24.91 8.08
CA LYS A 571 18.76 25.13 8.09
C LYS A 571 19.12 26.54 8.54
N ARG A 572 18.41 27.56 8.03
CA ARG A 572 18.63 28.96 8.42
C ARG A 572 18.29 29.20 9.89
N ALA A 573 17.26 28.54 10.39
CA ALA A 573 16.83 28.58 11.78
C ALA A 573 17.71 27.74 12.72
N MET A 574 18.70 27.01 12.18
CA MET A 574 19.50 26.01 12.91
C MET A 574 18.63 25.08 13.78
N ALA A 575 17.41 24.81 13.32
CA ALA A 575 16.37 24.11 14.09
C ALA A 575 16.37 22.59 13.83
N GLY A 576 17.40 22.11 13.13
CA GLY A 576 17.72 20.70 12.93
C GLY A 576 17.69 20.26 11.47
N ASP A 577 17.78 18.95 11.26
CA ASP A 577 17.94 18.34 9.94
C ASP A 577 16.56 18.03 9.29
N PRO A 578 16.27 18.57 8.09
CA PRO A 578 15.07 18.22 7.33
C PRO A 578 14.91 16.71 7.08
N LEU A 579 16.02 15.96 6.93
CA LEU A 579 15.97 14.51 6.75
C LEU A 579 15.44 13.82 8.00
N GLU A 580 15.92 14.24 9.17
CA GLU A 580 15.45 13.73 10.45
C GLU A 580 13.96 14.00 10.64
N LEU A 581 13.48 15.20 10.29
CA LEU A 581 12.04 15.55 10.35
C LEU A 581 11.18 14.56 9.55
N ILE A 582 11.56 14.28 8.29
CA ILE A 582 10.80 13.40 7.41
C ILE A 582 10.86 11.95 7.89
N GLN A 583 11.96 11.52 8.50
CA GLN A 583 12.14 10.16 9.00
C GLN A 583 11.49 9.93 10.37
N LEU A 584 11.26 10.98 11.17
CA LEU A 584 10.80 10.85 12.55
C LEU A 584 9.43 10.16 12.66
N LEU A 585 8.39 10.64 11.94
CA LEU A 585 7.06 10.02 12.01
C LEU A 585 7.01 8.59 11.42
N PRO A 586 7.62 8.32 10.24
CA PRO A 586 7.76 6.95 9.73
C PRO A 586 8.49 6.00 10.69
N SER A 587 9.52 6.48 11.40
CA SER A 587 10.23 5.66 12.42
C SER A 587 9.33 5.23 13.59
N MET A 588 8.21 5.94 13.80
CA MET A 588 7.17 5.63 14.79
C MET A 588 5.98 4.87 14.19
N GLY A 589 6.09 4.39 12.94
CA GLY A 589 5.05 3.61 12.26
C GLY A 589 3.95 4.41 11.59
N ALA A 590 4.11 5.73 11.42
CA ALA A 590 3.18 6.54 10.64
C ALA A 590 3.36 6.31 9.13
N LEU A 591 2.26 6.34 8.37
CA LEU A 591 2.27 6.43 6.92
C LEU A 591 2.22 7.90 6.51
N CYS A 592 3.22 8.34 5.76
CA CYS A 592 3.39 9.76 5.39
C CYS A 592 3.29 10.00 3.88
N TYR A 593 2.70 11.13 3.52
CA TYR A 593 2.35 11.54 2.17
C TYR A 593 2.76 13.00 1.96
N THR A 594 3.25 13.32 0.77
CA THR A 594 3.40 14.73 0.39
C THR A 594 2.03 15.26 -0.06
N ALA A 595 1.57 16.32 0.58
CA ALA A 595 0.32 16.99 0.23
C ALA A 595 0.62 18.15 -0.73
N SER A 596 0.12 18.07 -1.96
CA SER A 596 0.24 19.16 -2.93
C SER A 596 -0.95 20.10 -2.80
N ALA A 597 -0.74 21.28 -2.20
CA ALA A 597 -1.81 22.28 -2.08
C ALA A 597 -2.34 22.75 -3.45
N ALA A 598 -1.52 22.69 -4.50
CA ALA A 598 -1.91 23.11 -5.85
C ALA A 598 -2.88 22.16 -6.55
N ARG A 599 -2.96 20.88 -6.14
CA ARG A 599 -3.77 19.87 -6.86
C ARG A 599 -4.70 19.05 -5.96
N GLY A 600 -4.67 19.26 -4.66
CA GLY A 600 -5.49 18.48 -3.73
C GLY A 600 -5.17 16.98 -3.72
N HIS A 601 -3.97 16.59 -4.18
CA HIS A 601 -3.57 15.20 -4.22
C HIS A 601 -2.57 14.92 -3.11
N LEU A 602 -2.85 13.88 -2.33
CA LEU A 602 -1.85 13.19 -1.54
C LEU A 602 -1.01 12.32 -2.48
N ARG A 603 0.31 12.48 -2.43
CA ARG A 603 1.24 11.58 -3.11
C ARG A 603 1.89 10.67 -2.08
N PRO A 604 1.88 9.34 -2.27
CA PRO A 604 2.56 8.41 -1.38
C PRO A 604 4.05 8.78 -1.26
N GLY A 605 4.48 9.07 -0.04
CA GLY A 605 5.86 9.39 0.30
C GLY A 605 6.41 10.71 -0.25
N ALA A 606 7.54 11.10 0.30
CA ALA A 606 8.54 11.83 -0.49
C ALA A 606 9.09 10.87 -1.57
N PRO A 607 9.40 11.33 -2.78
CA PRO A 607 10.02 10.45 -3.78
C PRO A 607 11.35 9.95 -3.22
N TRP A 608 11.43 8.64 -2.97
CA TRP A 608 12.65 8.00 -2.47
C TRP A 608 13.67 7.88 -3.62
N PRO A 609 14.95 8.21 -3.39
CA PRO A 609 15.60 8.52 -2.11
C PRO A 609 15.22 9.90 -1.54
N VAL A 610 14.85 9.96 -0.24
CA VAL A 610 14.45 11.22 0.43
C VAL A 610 15.56 12.25 0.40
N GLU A 611 16.83 11.82 0.46
CA GLU A 611 18.00 12.68 0.35
C GLU A 611 18.05 13.38 -1.00
N ASP A 612 17.73 12.68 -2.08
CA ASP A 612 17.73 13.27 -3.42
C ASP A 612 16.56 14.23 -3.60
N TRP A 613 15.39 13.88 -3.04
CA TRP A 613 14.26 14.80 -2.99
C TRP A 613 14.58 16.07 -2.20
N LEU A 614 15.20 15.95 -1.03
CA LEU A 614 15.66 17.10 -0.25
C LEU A 614 16.69 17.93 -1.03
N LYS A 615 17.62 17.29 -1.74
CA LYS A 615 18.55 18.01 -2.64
C LYS A 615 17.79 18.78 -3.74
N THR A 616 16.68 18.24 -4.27
CA THR A 616 15.87 18.99 -5.26
C THR A 616 15.18 20.20 -4.66
N LEU A 617 14.74 20.12 -3.39
CA LEU A 617 14.17 21.25 -2.65
C LEU A 617 15.25 22.30 -2.35
N ASP A 618 16.42 21.87 -1.90
CA ASP A 618 17.57 22.74 -1.62
C ASP A 618 18.08 23.45 -2.88
N GLY A 619 18.06 22.77 -4.02
CA GLY A 619 18.54 23.29 -5.29
C GLY A 619 17.61 24.30 -5.97
N GLY A 620 16.44 24.62 -5.37
CA GLY A 620 15.45 25.52 -5.95
C GLY A 620 14.74 24.98 -7.21
N ASN A 621 14.99 23.71 -7.57
CA ASN A 621 14.44 23.08 -8.77
C ASN A 621 13.04 22.47 -8.56
N PHE A 622 12.42 22.70 -7.41
CA PHE A 622 11.11 22.15 -7.10
C PHE A 622 10.00 22.97 -7.77
N THR A 623 9.33 22.36 -8.76
CA THR A 623 8.24 22.97 -9.54
C THR A 623 6.84 22.59 -9.03
N GLY A 624 6.72 22.05 -7.81
CA GLY A 624 5.48 21.48 -7.27
C GLY A 624 4.26 22.42 -7.24
N TYR A 625 4.47 23.74 -7.33
CA TYR A 625 3.41 24.77 -7.40
C TYR A 625 3.18 25.33 -8.81
N GLY A 626 3.72 24.71 -9.86
CA GLY A 626 3.54 25.17 -11.24
C GLY A 626 4.34 26.43 -11.61
N ARG A 627 5.19 26.93 -10.70
CA ARG A 627 6.18 27.98 -10.96
C ARG A 627 7.52 27.58 -10.34
N PRO A 628 8.66 27.83 -11.00
CA PRO A 628 9.97 27.72 -10.36
C PRO A 628 10.00 28.63 -9.14
N VAL A 629 10.30 28.09 -7.96
CA VAL A 629 10.59 28.92 -6.78
C VAL A 629 11.93 29.59 -7.05
N HIS A 630 11.92 30.90 -7.32
CA HIS A 630 13.16 31.64 -7.53
C HIS A 630 14.01 31.56 -6.26
N LEU A 631 15.31 31.28 -6.41
CA LEU A 631 16.30 31.24 -5.31
C LEU A 631 16.37 32.55 -4.49
N ASN A 632 15.74 33.63 -4.96
CA ASN A 632 15.63 34.91 -4.25
C ASN A 632 14.44 34.98 -3.27
N ASP A 633 13.56 33.97 -3.22
CA ASP A 633 12.55 33.91 -2.16
C ASP A 633 13.23 33.65 -0.82
N GLN A 634 12.99 34.52 0.16
CA GLN A 634 13.63 34.47 1.48
C GLN A 634 13.22 33.27 2.33
N TYR A 635 12.37 32.39 1.81
CA TYR A 635 11.79 31.26 2.53
C TYR A 635 12.04 29.89 1.87
N GLY A 636 12.50 29.85 0.62
CA GLY A 636 12.63 28.59 -0.13
C GLY A 636 11.29 27.87 -0.35
N PRO A 637 11.30 26.65 -0.91
CA PRO A 637 10.08 25.88 -1.15
C PRO A 637 9.49 25.30 0.14
N PHE A 638 8.19 25.49 0.35
CA PHE A 638 7.42 24.83 1.40
C PHE A 638 6.82 23.51 0.92
N VAL A 639 6.90 22.50 1.77
CA VAL A 639 6.26 21.20 1.55
C VAL A 639 5.34 20.88 2.72
N ASN A 640 4.12 20.46 2.37
CA ASN A 640 3.18 19.90 3.33
C ASN A 640 3.33 18.39 3.37
N ILE A 641 3.50 17.83 4.56
CA ILE A 641 3.53 16.39 4.81
C ILE A 641 2.33 16.03 5.66
N PHE A 642 1.55 15.05 5.22
CA PHE A 642 0.45 14.45 5.95
C PHE A 642 0.83 13.04 6.40
N CYS A 643 0.67 12.73 7.67
CA CYS A 643 0.98 11.43 8.25
C CYS A 643 -0.20 10.90 9.08
N TYR A 644 -0.39 9.58 9.11
CA TYR A 644 -1.39 8.95 9.96
C TYR A 644 -0.94 7.56 10.45
N TRP A 645 -1.53 7.09 11.56
CA TRP A 645 -1.25 5.75 12.10
C TRP A 645 -2.39 4.77 11.79
N PRO A 646 -2.17 3.74 10.94
CA PRO A 646 -3.21 2.78 10.57
C PRO A 646 -3.66 1.86 11.74
N TYR A 647 -2.85 1.74 12.81
CA TYR A 647 -3.08 0.81 13.93
C TYR A 647 -3.14 1.50 15.30
N SER A 648 -3.69 2.70 15.35
CA SER A 648 -3.87 3.40 16.61
C SER A 648 -5.03 2.76 17.40
N HIS A 649 -4.79 2.39 18.66
CA HIS A 649 -5.73 1.73 19.58
C HIS A 649 -6.90 2.64 20.02
N PHE A 650 -7.43 3.48 19.12
CA PHE A 650 -8.55 4.38 19.44
C PHE A 650 -9.88 3.62 19.70
N GLY A 651 -9.90 2.30 19.53
CA GLY A 651 -11.07 1.44 19.72
C GLY A 651 -11.53 1.21 21.17
N ASP A 652 -10.68 1.47 22.17
CA ASP A 652 -10.98 1.19 23.59
C ASP A 652 -11.39 2.43 24.40
N ILE A 653 -11.66 3.57 23.76
CA ILE A 653 -12.10 4.78 24.46
C ILE A 653 -13.58 4.61 24.86
N PRO A 654 -13.94 4.67 26.16
CA PRO A 654 -15.33 4.62 26.60
C PRO A 654 -16.12 5.76 25.95
N LYS A 655 -17.22 5.44 25.29
CA LYS A 655 -18.16 6.46 24.79
C LYS A 655 -18.60 7.35 25.97
N PRO A 656 -18.67 8.68 25.83
CA PRO A 656 -19.31 9.51 26.84
C PRO A 656 -20.74 9.02 27.04
N ALA A 657 -21.12 8.84 28.32
CA ALA A 657 -22.46 8.42 28.70
C ALA A 657 -23.48 9.34 28.04
N SER A 658 -24.37 8.78 27.22
CA SER A 658 -25.43 9.55 26.58
C SER A 658 -26.28 10.23 27.66
N VAL A 659 -26.38 11.56 27.57
CA VAL A 659 -27.41 12.35 28.27
C VAL A 659 -28.76 11.76 27.88
N THR A 660 -29.49 11.25 28.86
CA THR A 660 -30.80 10.61 28.64
C THR A 660 -31.83 11.63 28.20
N SER A 661 -32.74 11.19 27.33
CA SER A 661 -33.81 11.96 26.69
C SER A 661 -34.92 12.49 27.62
N ALA A 662 -34.63 12.75 28.89
CA ALA A 662 -35.61 13.15 29.89
C ALA A 662 -35.82 14.68 30.00
N ASP A 663 -34.98 15.51 29.39
CA ASP A 663 -34.99 16.98 29.62
C ASP A 663 -35.59 17.84 28.49
N LEU A 664 -36.34 17.26 27.54
CA LEU A 664 -37.03 18.06 26.51
C LEU A 664 -38.49 17.62 26.34
N VAL A 665 -39.31 18.00 27.31
CA VAL A 665 -40.77 18.06 27.16
C VAL A 665 -41.15 19.48 26.74
N GLY A 666 -41.80 19.58 25.59
CA GLY A 666 -42.67 20.71 25.26
C GLY A 666 -42.23 21.50 24.03
N ILE A 667 -42.83 21.19 22.88
CA ILE A 667 -43.58 22.14 22.04
C ILE A 667 -44.33 21.32 20.97
N THR A 668 -45.66 21.47 20.97
CA THR A 668 -46.61 20.87 20.05
C THR A 668 -47.12 21.97 19.11
N VAL A 669 -47.02 21.84 17.78
CA VAL A 669 -47.97 22.45 16.82
C VAL A 669 -48.11 21.58 15.55
N GLN A 670 -49.34 21.57 15.05
CA GLN A 670 -50.07 20.72 14.08
C GLN A 670 -49.67 20.79 12.57
N PRO A 671 -50.21 19.86 11.74
CA PRO A 671 -49.95 19.76 10.30
C PRO A 671 -50.98 20.51 9.43
N SER A 672 -50.60 20.87 8.20
CA SER A 672 -51.55 21.24 7.14
C SER A 672 -51.24 20.60 5.79
N VAL A 673 -52.31 20.08 5.20
CA VAL A 673 -52.48 19.36 3.92
C VAL A 673 -52.69 20.33 2.74
N ARG A 674 -52.37 19.90 1.51
CA ARG A 674 -53.07 20.11 0.19
C ARG A 674 -52.18 19.54 -0.94
N SER A 675 -52.49 18.42 -1.62
CA SER A 675 -53.44 18.11 -2.72
C SER A 675 -53.17 18.71 -4.11
N ALA A 676 -52.81 17.80 -5.06
CA ALA A 676 -53.18 17.72 -6.50
C ALA A 676 -52.57 18.74 -7.50
N ASP A 677 -52.03 18.32 -8.66
CA ASP A 677 -52.79 17.90 -9.85
C ASP A 677 -52.09 16.91 -10.82
N LEU A 678 -52.92 16.25 -11.63
CA LEU A 678 -52.70 15.19 -12.61
C LEU A 678 -53.26 15.67 -13.98
N VAL A 679 -52.51 15.60 -15.09
CA VAL A 679 -53.01 15.58 -16.50
C VAL A 679 -51.95 14.87 -17.39
N ASN A 680 -52.13 13.59 -17.75
CA ASN A 680 -52.67 12.99 -19.00
C ASN A 680 -51.91 13.14 -20.34
N MET A 681 -51.40 11.98 -20.83
CA MET A 681 -51.64 11.34 -22.16
C MET A 681 -51.01 11.99 -23.42
N THR A 682 -50.53 11.33 -24.50
CA THR A 682 -50.66 9.96 -25.05
C THR A 682 -49.57 9.71 -26.12
N VAL A 683 -49.40 8.44 -26.48
CA VAL A 683 -48.56 7.82 -27.54
C VAL A 683 -49.05 8.13 -28.98
N ARG A 684 -48.14 8.22 -29.97
CA ARG A 684 -48.16 7.44 -31.24
C ARG A 684 -46.86 7.57 -32.10
N PRO A 685 -46.59 6.63 -33.04
CA PRO A 685 -45.25 6.26 -33.51
C PRO A 685 -44.94 6.63 -34.97
N GLY A 686 -43.64 6.55 -35.32
CA GLY A 686 -43.14 6.19 -36.65
C GLY A 686 -42.48 7.32 -37.44
N LEU A 687 -41.19 7.18 -37.77
CA LEU A 687 -40.68 7.34 -39.13
C LEU A 687 -39.25 6.79 -39.28
N VAL A 688 -38.96 6.35 -40.51
CA VAL A 688 -37.79 5.61 -40.99
C VAL A 688 -36.63 6.54 -41.38
N MET A 689 -35.39 6.05 -41.18
CA MET A 689 -34.05 6.34 -41.77
C MET A 689 -33.86 7.50 -42.80
N PRO A 690 -32.67 8.16 -42.89
CA PRO A 690 -31.43 7.47 -43.32
C PRO A 690 -30.05 7.98 -42.84
N LEU A 691 -29.08 7.13 -43.22
CA LEU A 691 -27.62 7.22 -43.22
C LEU A 691 -27.00 8.55 -43.70
N SER A 692 -25.83 8.84 -43.11
CA SER A 692 -24.59 9.44 -43.67
C SER A 692 -24.12 10.69 -42.94
N TRP A 693 -23.06 10.57 -42.13
CA TRP A 693 -22.19 11.69 -41.77
C TRP A 693 -20.73 11.25 -41.92
N GLN A 694 -20.12 11.75 -43.01
CA GLN A 694 -18.70 11.69 -43.30
C GLN A 694 -17.94 12.69 -42.42
N TRP A 695 -16.77 12.29 -41.93
CA TRP A 695 -15.80 13.20 -41.32
C TRP A 695 -15.05 13.96 -42.41
N GLN A 696 -15.17 15.29 -42.43
CA GLN A 696 -14.27 16.17 -43.18
C GLN A 696 -12.99 16.39 -42.36
N ILE A 697 -11.84 16.02 -42.93
CA ILE A 697 -10.50 16.41 -42.45
C ILE A 697 -10.06 17.62 -43.30
N PRO A 698 -9.55 18.72 -42.71
CA PRO A 698 -9.12 19.88 -43.49
C PRO A 698 -7.84 19.58 -44.28
N GLU A 699 -7.83 19.88 -45.58
CA GLU A 699 -6.73 19.67 -46.53
C GLU A 699 -5.42 20.41 -46.20
N GLN A 700 -5.39 21.27 -45.18
CA GLN A 700 -4.20 22.03 -44.81
C GLN A 700 -3.17 21.26 -43.97
N MET A 701 -3.51 20.09 -43.42
CA MET A 701 -2.56 19.30 -42.60
C MET A 701 -1.69 18.33 -43.42
N ILE A 702 -2.04 18.03 -44.67
CA ILE A 702 -1.26 17.10 -45.51
C ILE A 702 -0.04 17.81 -46.15
N ALA A 703 -0.13 19.12 -46.39
CA ALA A 703 0.95 19.89 -47.00
C ALA A 703 2.17 20.09 -46.07
N ILE A 704 1.96 20.21 -44.75
CA ILE A 704 3.06 20.46 -43.80
C ILE A 704 3.89 19.20 -43.55
N GLY A 705 3.26 18.02 -43.56
CA GLY A 705 3.94 16.74 -43.40
C GLY A 705 4.88 16.40 -44.57
N PHE A 706 4.47 16.74 -45.79
CA PHE A 706 5.25 16.42 -47.00
C PHE A 706 6.52 17.28 -47.13
N VAL A 707 6.45 18.55 -46.74
CA VAL A 707 7.61 19.47 -46.78
C VAL A 707 8.66 19.07 -45.74
N ALA A 708 8.26 18.61 -44.55
CA ALA A 708 9.18 18.17 -43.52
C ALA A 708 9.98 16.91 -43.93
N VAL A 709 9.34 15.95 -44.60
CA VAL A 709 10.00 14.72 -45.08
C VAL A 709 10.99 15.03 -46.21
N LEU A 710 10.65 15.94 -47.13
CA LEU A 710 11.55 16.38 -48.19
C LEU A 710 12.77 17.15 -47.65
N LEU A 711 12.59 18.00 -46.65
CA LEU A 711 13.69 18.72 -46.00
C LEU A 711 14.65 17.77 -45.25
N ILE A 712 14.12 16.75 -44.57
CA ILE A 712 14.95 15.73 -43.90
C ILE A 712 15.71 14.88 -44.93
N GLY A 713 15.08 14.58 -46.07
CA GLY A 713 15.73 13.89 -47.18
C GLY A 713 16.88 14.70 -47.80
N LEU A 714 16.64 15.99 -48.05
CA LEU A 714 17.63 16.91 -48.64
C LEU A 714 18.82 17.13 -47.70
N LEU A 715 18.57 17.32 -46.40
CA LEU A 715 19.63 17.48 -45.39
C LEU A 715 20.46 16.21 -45.21
N ARG A 716 19.89 15.02 -45.41
CA ARG A 716 20.65 13.76 -45.40
C ARG A 716 21.48 13.59 -46.67
N TRP A 717 20.99 14.05 -47.82
CA TRP A 717 21.71 14.00 -49.08
C TRP A 717 22.92 14.97 -49.10
N LEU A 718 22.73 16.21 -48.65
CA LEU A 718 23.79 17.23 -48.51
C LEU A 718 24.83 16.90 -47.44
N ARG A 719 24.57 15.91 -46.58
CA ARG A 719 25.55 15.43 -45.59
C ARG A 719 26.40 14.27 -46.13
N LYS A 720 25.99 13.69 -47.26
CA LYS A 720 26.62 12.51 -47.87
C LYS A 720 27.42 12.86 -49.12
N HIS A 721 27.21 14.06 -49.68
CA HIS A 721 27.91 14.67 -50.80
C HIS A 721 28.36 16.06 -50.39
#